data_AF-F4EWY2-F1
#
_entry.id   AF-F4EWY2-F1
#
_cell.length_a   1.000
_cell.length_b   1.000
_cell.length_c   1.000
_cell.angle_alpha   90.00
_cell.angle_beta   90.00
_cell.angle_gamma   90.00
#
_symmetry.space_group_name_H-M   'P 1'
#
loop_
_entity.id
_entity.type
_entity.pdbx_description
1 polymer ?
#
loop_
_entity_poly.entity_id
_entity_poly.type
_entity_poly.pdbx_seq_one_letter_code
_entity_poly.pdbx_strand_id
1 'polypeptide(L)'
;MLDMAFRYDEDSYEWLPCTEALEIHAPIEELPCVLTLSFEGLEEIDDDKDYVFCLQHRRLEEVEQRLPNGVRSVCGCEICGLSRHEDFDLSPGQPETLYIPFRWRLFQRTPDGPLNVAADVAEIHYECDGVLLRWHNFSLSAWVARRRWEFTRLLVDGKWQPWTTCTAVRIPLEIVGLVLEALEEGVYRRYGIRPSILSNMTGAKMLTAYIERPFDIHIVYLKGFLAEAVEDFDEMFPYEETNPYPILCNCLGIRPPKSVRRAYTYNPYAVIWYMLLRQLGLQDVSLMQPFLELEYEFAGMSIDEFYFDPKTQRVERREEEERCLWHALERHARWLCGQKGEKALAEFLSRYYVWGGVTQRHGEILLNFQRYGAQLSEAVKQLLLSEGMTKYVRDAISWEVEAILSGDEPQRILYRPEILRYECCVNGYDFRLIHHTDELAPIGIALHNCLASYRDYVIEKESITIAVRQGERYLACIEVGQSGCIVQALGKYNQRLRGRVLAICRAWARYVGLSVDVDHLDVLDGDEEATNFMEDIVMTPLPYRRAMEEVALEELETLPEEEIEEGYYCLLGEYLARSVRCAVAAPPWMRFRGEMEYLMYVFPRGERLYRAALSGSVEAARVLGLLYQRGRPIPCDVERARYWLSWAAERGDDEAALVAERLQRAIASGSMERDLAILRGIERLRRRFPMKRGVA
;
A
#
# COMPACT_ATOMS: atom_id res chain seq x y z
N MET A 1 -40.96 -26.11 30.45
CA MET A 1 -40.95 -24.97 31.40
C MET A 1 -39.53 -24.88 31.90
N LEU A 2 -38.98 -23.67 31.98
CA LEU A 2 -37.63 -23.45 32.46
C LEU A 2 -37.70 -22.64 33.75
N ASP A 3 -36.95 -23.10 34.75
CA ASP A 3 -36.68 -22.38 36.00
C ASP A 3 -35.34 -22.92 36.50
N MET A 4 -34.26 -22.36 35.97
CA MET A 4 -32.90 -22.85 36.16
C MET A 4 -31.97 -21.68 36.45
N ALA A 5 -30.96 -21.92 37.27
CA ALA A 5 -29.83 -21.03 37.42
C ALA A 5 -28.53 -21.78 37.13
N PHE A 6 -27.49 -21.05 36.77
CA PHE A 6 -26.17 -21.55 36.46
C PHE A 6 -25.14 -20.72 37.20
N ARG A 7 -24.17 -21.39 37.79
CA ARG A 7 -22.98 -20.78 38.39
C ARG A 7 -21.76 -21.12 37.57
N TYR A 8 -20.76 -20.27 37.62
CA TYR A 8 -19.47 -20.63 37.06
C TYR A 8 -18.72 -21.60 37.97
N ASP A 9 -17.96 -22.48 37.35
CA ASP A 9 -17.10 -23.43 38.03
C ASP A 9 -15.64 -23.16 37.60
N GLU A 10 -14.82 -22.72 38.55
CA GLU A 10 -13.44 -22.31 38.26
C GLU A 10 -12.52 -23.49 37.90
N ASP A 11 -12.85 -24.70 38.36
CA ASP A 11 -12.03 -25.89 38.10
C ASP A 11 -12.23 -26.41 36.66
N SER A 12 -13.48 -26.45 36.20
CA SER A 12 -13.83 -26.90 34.85
C SER A 12 -13.84 -25.79 33.80
N TYR A 13 -13.82 -24.52 34.23
CA TYR A 13 -14.02 -23.34 33.38
C TYR A 13 -15.36 -23.36 32.61
N GLU A 14 -16.39 -23.98 33.20
CA GLU A 14 -17.72 -24.14 32.60
C GLU A 14 -18.84 -23.54 33.46
N TRP A 15 -20.00 -23.27 32.83
CA TRP A 15 -21.21 -22.87 33.53
C TRP A 15 -22.05 -24.08 33.90
N LEU A 16 -22.15 -24.38 35.19
CA LEU A 16 -22.84 -25.56 35.71
C LEU A 16 -24.22 -25.20 36.28
N PRO A 17 -25.24 -26.07 36.11
CA PRO A 17 -26.55 -25.86 36.74
C PRO A 17 -26.45 -25.80 38.27
N CYS A 18 -27.09 -24.82 38.88
CA CYS A 18 -27.27 -24.74 40.31
C CYS A 18 -28.20 -25.86 40.80
N THR A 19 -27.83 -26.53 41.89
CA THR A 19 -28.63 -27.59 42.51
C THR A 19 -29.38 -27.13 43.76
N GLU A 20 -28.90 -26.05 44.39
CA GLU A 20 -29.46 -25.52 45.64
C GLU A 20 -30.55 -24.49 45.37
N ALA A 21 -31.70 -24.61 46.07
CA ALA A 21 -32.83 -23.70 45.88
C ALA A 21 -32.47 -22.23 46.18
N LEU A 22 -31.53 -22.00 47.11
CA LEU A 22 -31.05 -20.67 47.45
C LEU A 22 -30.32 -20.03 46.26
N GLU A 23 -29.41 -20.77 45.61
CA GLU A 23 -28.67 -20.30 44.43
C GLU A 23 -29.58 -20.04 43.24
N ILE A 24 -30.72 -20.73 43.13
CA ILE A 24 -31.66 -20.54 42.02
C ILE A 24 -32.51 -19.28 42.21
N HIS A 25 -33.02 -19.06 43.43
CA HIS A 25 -34.12 -18.11 43.65
C HIS A 25 -33.74 -16.85 44.45
N ALA A 26 -32.67 -16.87 45.25
CA ALA A 26 -32.31 -15.71 46.07
C ALA A 26 -31.82 -14.52 45.22
N PRO A 27 -32.07 -13.27 45.63
CA PRO A 27 -31.39 -12.09 45.09
C PRO A 27 -29.86 -12.23 45.18
N ILE A 28 -29.11 -11.64 44.23
CA ILE A 28 -27.64 -11.78 44.23
C ILE A 28 -27.01 -11.12 45.45
N GLU A 29 -27.65 -10.08 45.99
CA GLU A 29 -27.23 -9.35 47.18
C GLU A 29 -27.37 -10.17 48.48
N GLU A 30 -28.19 -11.22 48.45
CA GLU A 30 -28.39 -12.14 49.57
C GLU A 30 -27.55 -13.41 49.45
N LEU A 31 -26.90 -13.62 48.29
CA LEU A 31 -26.00 -14.73 48.06
C LEU A 31 -24.58 -14.37 48.46
N PRO A 32 -23.87 -15.27 49.15
CA PRO A 32 -22.45 -15.06 49.33
C PRO A 32 -21.76 -15.20 47.96
N CYS A 33 -20.97 -14.19 47.61
CA CYS A 33 -20.21 -14.14 46.36
C CYS A 33 -18.73 -13.96 46.69
N VAL A 34 -17.88 -14.72 46.02
CA VAL A 34 -16.42 -14.69 46.16
C VAL A 34 -15.87 -14.12 44.86
N LEU A 35 -15.40 -12.89 44.89
CA LEU A 35 -14.72 -12.27 43.76
C LEU A 35 -13.23 -12.23 44.05
N THR A 36 -12.47 -13.03 43.31
CA THR A 36 -11.00 -12.98 43.36
C THR A 36 -10.46 -12.28 42.12
N LEU A 37 -9.41 -11.50 42.30
CA LEU A 37 -8.76 -10.71 41.25
C LEU A 37 -7.25 -10.95 41.30
N SER A 38 -6.63 -11.09 40.13
CA SER A 38 -5.18 -10.97 39.95
C SER A 38 -4.86 -9.58 39.36
N PHE A 39 -3.66 -9.06 39.60
CA PHE A 39 -3.23 -7.76 39.07
C PHE A 39 -1.98 -7.92 38.21
N GLU A 40 -1.93 -7.19 37.09
CA GLU A 40 -0.69 -6.98 36.34
C GLU A 40 -0.34 -5.48 36.31
N GLY A 41 0.91 -5.14 36.60
CA GLY A 41 1.50 -3.85 36.19
C GLY A 41 1.56 -2.72 37.22
N LEU A 42 1.32 -2.96 38.52
CA LEU A 42 1.56 -1.98 39.58
C LEU A 42 2.84 -2.29 40.37
N GLU A 43 3.76 -1.33 40.49
CA GLU A 43 5.01 -1.49 41.27
C GLU A 43 4.79 -1.72 42.78
N GLU A 44 3.59 -1.45 43.32
CA GLU A 44 3.23 -1.59 44.74
C GLU A 44 2.38 -2.85 45.06
N ILE A 45 1.97 -3.62 44.05
CA ILE A 45 1.16 -4.84 44.20
C ILE A 45 2.00 -6.03 43.74
N ASP A 46 1.94 -7.14 44.48
CA ASP A 46 2.68 -8.35 44.14
C ASP A 46 1.91 -9.11 43.06
N ASP A 47 2.40 -9.06 41.82
CA ASP A 47 1.78 -9.72 40.65
C ASP A 47 1.64 -11.26 40.84
N ASP A 48 2.36 -11.86 41.80
CA ASP A 48 2.27 -13.29 42.13
C ASP A 48 1.14 -13.63 43.14
N LYS A 49 0.29 -12.67 43.54
CA LYS A 49 -0.72 -12.85 44.59
C LYS A 49 -2.16 -12.57 44.16
N ASP A 50 -3.07 -13.42 44.64
CA ASP A 50 -4.50 -13.25 44.51
C ASP A 50 -5.07 -12.29 45.57
N TYR A 51 -6.03 -11.46 45.16
CA TYR A 51 -6.81 -10.60 46.05
C TYR A 51 -8.29 -10.99 46.02
N VAL A 52 -9.00 -10.81 47.12
CA VAL A 52 -10.45 -10.99 47.22
C VAL A 52 -11.12 -9.67 47.59
N PHE A 53 -12.22 -9.34 46.92
CA PHE A 53 -13.05 -8.22 47.36
C PHE A 53 -13.90 -8.64 48.56
N CYS A 54 -13.52 -8.20 49.76
CA CYS A 54 -14.25 -8.52 50.97
C CYS A 54 -15.48 -7.63 51.12
N LEU A 55 -16.69 -8.17 50.92
CA LEU A 55 -17.95 -7.44 51.08
C LEU A 55 -18.17 -6.90 52.50
N GLN A 56 -17.59 -7.55 53.52
CA GLN A 56 -17.69 -7.11 54.91
C GLN A 56 -16.87 -5.83 55.16
N HIS A 57 -15.65 -5.76 54.63
CA HIS A 57 -14.75 -4.62 54.78
C HIS A 57 -14.82 -3.61 53.63
N ARG A 58 -15.53 -3.94 52.54
CA ARG A 58 -15.69 -3.16 51.31
C ARG A 58 -14.36 -2.71 50.70
N ARG A 59 -13.38 -3.60 50.67
CA ARG A 59 -12.05 -3.37 50.10
C ARG A 59 -11.46 -4.67 49.57
N LEU A 60 -10.42 -4.55 48.76
CA LEU A 60 -9.58 -5.67 48.36
C LEU A 60 -8.68 -6.10 49.50
N GLU A 61 -8.57 -7.40 49.70
CA GLU A 61 -7.73 -8.02 50.72
C GLU A 61 -6.95 -9.17 50.09
N GLU A 62 -5.67 -9.33 50.43
CA GLU A 62 -4.86 -10.46 49.96
C GLU A 62 -5.51 -11.79 50.42
N VAL A 63 -5.50 -12.78 49.53
CA VAL A 63 -5.98 -14.13 49.83
C VAL A 63 -4.93 -14.87 50.66
N GLU A 64 -5.27 -15.21 51.91
CA GLU A 64 -4.41 -16.00 52.80
C GLU A 64 -4.47 -17.49 52.44
N GLN A 65 -5.68 -17.99 52.15
CA GLN A 65 -5.91 -19.41 51.88
C GLN A 65 -7.11 -19.60 50.95
N ARG A 66 -6.95 -20.37 49.87
CA ARG A 66 -8.09 -20.87 49.07
C ARG A 66 -8.75 -22.06 49.78
N LEU A 67 -10.07 -21.99 49.95
CA LEU A 67 -10.93 -23.02 50.55
C LEU A 67 -11.67 -23.76 49.43
N PRO A 68 -12.19 -24.98 49.66
CA PRO A 68 -12.91 -25.74 48.63
C PRO A 68 -14.14 -25.05 48.01
N ASN A 69 -14.69 -24.04 48.68
CA ASN A 69 -15.87 -23.29 48.21
C ASN A 69 -15.74 -21.77 48.46
N GLY A 70 -14.51 -21.26 48.52
CA GLY A 70 -14.28 -19.85 48.80
C GLY A 70 -12.83 -19.52 49.15
N VAL A 71 -12.64 -18.42 49.88
CA VAL A 71 -11.31 -17.96 50.29
C VAL A 71 -11.34 -17.42 51.71
N ARG A 72 -10.19 -17.49 52.38
CA ARG A 72 -9.91 -16.74 53.60
C ARG A 72 -9.01 -15.56 53.26
N SER A 73 -9.42 -14.34 53.60
CA SER A 73 -8.57 -13.16 53.45
C SER A 73 -7.56 -13.05 54.59
N VAL A 74 -6.46 -12.30 54.40
CA VAL A 74 -5.46 -12.01 55.46
C VAL A 74 -6.08 -11.32 56.68
N CYS A 75 -7.24 -10.68 56.54
CA CYS A 75 -7.96 -10.09 57.67
C CYS A 75 -8.79 -11.12 58.47
N GLY A 76 -8.78 -12.39 58.06
CA GLY A 76 -9.48 -13.49 58.72
C GLY A 76 -10.93 -13.71 58.26
N CYS A 77 -11.40 -13.01 57.22
CA CYS A 77 -12.75 -13.21 56.68
C CYS A 77 -12.80 -14.48 55.83
N GLU A 78 -13.68 -15.41 56.17
CA GLU A 78 -14.03 -16.54 55.31
C GLU A 78 -15.22 -16.15 54.42
N ILE A 79 -15.00 -16.13 53.11
CA ILE A 79 -15.99 -15.76 52.11
C ILE A 79 -16.20 -17.00 51.25
N CYS A 80 -17.38 -17.62 51.37
CA CYS A 80 -17.71 -18.86 50.67
C CYS A 80 -19.05 -18.75 49.94
N GLY A 81 -19.08 -19.06 48.64
CA GLY A 81 -20.29 -18.89 47.83
C GLY A 81 -20.01 -18.95 46.33
N LEU A 82 -20.83 -18.23 45.53
CA LEU A 82 -20.63 -18.16 44.08
C LEU A 82 -19.27 -17.50 43.79
N SER A 83 -18.34 -18.25 43.22
CA SER A 83 -16.97 -17.78 42.98
C SER A 83 -16.76 -17.35 41.55
N ARG A 84 -15.99 -16.28 41.38
CA ARG A 84 -15.45 -15.86 40.09
C ARG A 84 -14.06 -15.25 40.27
N HIS A 85 -13.13 -15.73 39.45
CA HIS A 85 -11.78 -15.20 39.31
C HIS A 85 -11.67 -14.42 38.00
N GLU A 86 -11.08 -13.22 38.04
CA GLU A 86 -10.82 -12.41 36.86
C GLU A 86 -9.46 -11.72 36.96
N ASP A 87 -8.79 -11.59 35.82
CA ASP A 87 -7.50 -10.89 35.72
C ASP A 87 -7.73 -9.39 35.48
N PHE A 88 -6.94 -8.55 36.13
CA PHE A 88 -7.08 -7.11 36.08
C PHE A 88 -5.76 -6.42 35.71
N ASP A 89 -5.73 -5.74 34.57
CA ASP A 89 -4.58 -4.91 34.15
C ASP A 89 -4.69 -3.49 34.74
N LEU A 90 -3.72 -3.11 35.58
CA LEU A 90 -3.59 -1.77 36.16
C LEU A 90 -2.46 -0.94 35.53
N SER A 91 -2.00 -1.32 34.33
CA SER A 91 -1.03 -0.55 33.55
C SER A 91 -1.47 0.92 33.36
N PRO A 92 -0.52 1.87 33.21
CA PRO A 92 -0.82 3.31 33.26
C PRO A 92 -1.86 3.75 32.21
N GLY A 93 -3.08 4.02 32.69
CA GLY A 93 -4.28 4.46 31.97
C GLY A 93 -5.46 4.61 32.94
N GLN A 94 -6.60 5.17 32.51
CA GLN A 94 -7.83 5.05 33.32
C GLN A 94 -8.28 3.58 33.26
N PRO A 95 -8.33 2.84 34.39
CA PRO A 95 -8.71 1.43 34.37
C PRO A 95 -10.13 1.27 33.81
N GLU A 96 -10.32 0.35 32.88
CA GLU A 96 -11.62 0.08 32.29
C GLU A 96 -12.58 -0.52 33.34
N THR A 97 -13.86 -0.15 33.26
CA THR A 97 -14.90 -0.74 34.12
C THR A 97 -15.11 -2.21 33.73
N LEU A 98 -14.97 -3.13 34.69
CA LEU A 98 -15.23 -4.55 34.47
C LEU A 98 -16.67 -4.93 34.77
N TYR A 99 -17.19 -5.87 33.99
CA TYR A 99 -18.53 -6.46 34.17
C TYR A 99 -18.40 -7.97 34.27
N ILE A 100 -18.61 -8.51 35.47
CA ILE A 100 -18.32 -9.91 35.79
C ILE A 100 -19.63 -10.65 36.09
N PRO A 101 -20.05 -11.62 35.27
CA PRO A 101 -21.24 -12.42 35.54
C PRO A 101 -20.99 -13.46 36.64
N PHE A 102 -21.84 -13.48 37.66
CA PHE A 102 -21.77 -14.45 38.76
C PHE A 102 -22.77 -15.59 38.62
N ARG A 103 -23.94 -15.29 38.06
CA ARG A 103 -25.03 -16.25 37.93
C ARG A 103 -25.86 -15.94 36.70
N TRP A 104 -26.18 -16.98 35.93
CA TRP A 104 -27.19 -16.90 34.87
C TRP A 104 -28.47 -17.58 35.30
N ARG A 105 -29.61 -17.11 34.81
CA ARG A 105 -30.94 -17.65 35.09
C ARG A 105 -31.76 -17.74 33.82
N LEU A 106 -32.45 -18.87 33.67
CA LEU A 106 -33.38 -19.14 32.59
C LEU A 106 -34.77 -19.34 33.17
N PHE A 107 -35.73 -18.55 32.73
CA PHE A 107 -37.10 -18.64 33.19
C PHE A 107 -38.11 -18.58 32.05
N GLN A 108 -38.97 -19.61 31.97
CA GLN A 108 -40.05 -19.70 30.99
C GLN A 108 -41.25 -20.45 31.57
N ARG A 109 -42.36 -19.73 31.79
CA ARG A 109 -43.59 -20.28 32.38
C ARG A 109 -44.32 -21.25 31.47
N THR A 110 -44.43 -20.94 30.18
CA THR A 110 -45.07 -21.80 29.18
C THR A 110 -44.17 -21.90 27.95
N PRO A 111 -44.14 -23.04 27.24
CA PRO A 111 -43.24 -23.21 26.09
C PRO A 111 -43.49 -22.23 24.93
N ASP A 112 -44.67 -21.65 24.84
CA ASP A 112 -45.08 -20.63 23.86
C ASP A 112 -45.02 -19.19 24.41
N GLY A 113 -44.64 -19.03 25.68
CA GLY A 113 -44.55 -17.76 26.38
C GLY A 113 -43.16 -17.10 26.29
N PRO A 114 -42.99 -15.92 26.93
CA PRO A 114 -41.71 -15.24 26.96
C PRO A 114 -40.67 -16.05 27.75
N LEU A 115 -39.51 -16.24 27.14
CA LEU A 115 -38.29 -16.78 27.73
C LEU A 115 -37.45 -15.63 28.26
N ASN A 116 -37.01 -15.72 29.51
CA ASN A 116 -36.12 -14.74 30.11
C ASN A 116 -34.75 -15.37 30.36
N VAL A 117 -33.72 -14.72 29.85
CA VAL A 117 -32.31 -15.04 30.07
C VAL A 117 -31.73 -13.88 30.86
N ALA A 118 -31.32 -14.10 32.10
CA ALA A 118 -30.83 -13.03 32.96
C ALA A 118 -29.49 -13.40 33.59
N ALA A 119 -28.58 -12.43 33.69
CA ALA A 119 -27.33 -12.54 34.42
C ALA A 119 -27.32 -11.56 35.59
N ASP A 120 -26.88 -12.03 36.74
CA ASP A 120 -26.45 -11.16 37.84
C ASP A 120 -24.98 -10.83 37.62
N VAL A 121 -24.69 -9.53 37.42
CA VAL A 121 -23.39 -9.04 36.97
C VAL A 121 -22.85 -8.01 37.95
N ALA A 122 -21.62 -8.20 38.40
CA ALA A 122 -20.86 -7.23 39.18
C ALA A 122 -20.19 -6.22 38.22
N GLU A 123 -20.55 -4.94 38.34
CA GLU A 123 -19.80 -3.82 37.77
C GLU A 123 -18.75 -3.38 38.79
N ILE A 124 -17.50 -3.32 38.36
CA ILE A 124 -16.35 -2.93 39.18
C ILE A 124 -15.67 -1.75 38.53
N HIS A 125 -15.54 -0.67 39.29
CA HIS A 125 -14.84 0.53 38.90
C HIS A 125 -13.81 0.90 39.96
N TYR A 126 -12.59 1.23 39.52
CA TYR A 126 -11.52 1.65 40.43
C TYR A 126 -11.46 3.17 40.52
N GLU A 127 -11.64 3.71 41.71
CA GLU A 127 -11.53 5.13 42.01
C GLU A 127 -10.28 5.39 42.88
N CYS A 128 -9.82 6.64 42.94
CA CYS A 128 -8.64 7.00 43.75
C CYS A 128 -8.76 6.64 45.25
N ASP A 129 -9.98 6.48 45.75
CA ASP A 129 -10.30 6.17 47.15
C ASP A 129 -10.71 4.69 47.38
N GLY A 130 -10.68 3.82 46.36
CA GLY A 130 -10.96 2.39 46.47
C GLY A 130 -11.75 1.78 45.30
N VAL A 131 -12.32 0.60 45.52
CA VAL A 131 -13.11 -0.14 44.52
C VAL A 131 -14.61 0.11 44.72
N LEU A 132 -15.28 0.62 43.68
CA LEU A 132 -16.74 0.73 43.63
C LEU A 132 -17.32 -0.53 42.99
N LEU A 133 -18.15 -1.25 43.74
CA LEU A 133 -18.90 -2.42 43.27
C LEU A 133 -20.39 -2.08 43.14
N ARG A 134 -20.99 -2.38 41.99
CA ARG A 134 -22.44 -2.29 41.76
C ARG A 134 -22.97 -3.58 41.15
N TRP A 135 -24.18 -3.98 41.53
CA TRP A 135 -24.84 -5.14 40.94
C TRP A 135 -25.81 -4.70 39.84
N HIS A 136 -25.78 -5.43 38.72
CA HIS A 136 -26.67 -5.27 37.59
C HIS A 136 -27.42 -6.55 37.28
N ASN A 137 -28.64 -6.39 36.75
CA ASN A 137 -29.42 -7.47 36.19
C ASN A 137 -29.46 -7.33 34.66
N PHE A 138 -28.54 -8.00 33.98
CA PHE A 138 -28.48 -7.99 32.52
C PHE A 138 -29.44 -9.04 31.99
N SER A 139 -30.50 -8.62 31.32
CA SER A 139 -31.55 -9.53 30.86
C SER A 139 -31.79 -9.42 29.36
N LEU A 140 -32.23 -10.53 28.78
CA LEU A 140 -32.87 -10.68 27.48
C LEU A 140 -34.22 -11.37 27.72
N SER A 141 -35.32 -10.66 27.44
CA SER A 141 -36.66 -11.27 27.38
C SER A 141 -37.04 -11.49 25.92
N ALA A 142 -37.37 -12.71 25.55
CA ALA A 142 -37.60 -13.13 24.18
C ALA A 142 -38.95 -13.86 24.04
N TRP A 143 -39.77 -13.42 23.09
CA TRP A 143 -41.05 -14.04 22.76
C TRP A 143 -41.18 -14.26 21.25
N VAL A 144 -40.77 -15.46 20.84
CA VAL A 144 -40.73 -15.86 19.42
C VAL A 144 -42.12 -15.87 18.78
N ALA A 145 -43.13 -16.39 19.49
CA ALA A 145 -44.49 -16.44 18.95
C ALA A 145 -45.08 -15.04 18.65
N ARG A 146 -44.54 -13.98 19.24
CA ARG A 146 -44.90 -12.58 18.96
C ARG A 146 -43.81 -11.77 18.26
N ARG A 147 -42.67 -12.38 17.92
CA ARG A 147 -41.52 -11.70 17.30
C ARG A 147 -41.06 -10.48 18.11
N ARG A 148 -41.01 -10.62 19.43
CA ARG A 148 -40.62 -9.54 20.35
C ARG A 148 -39.44 -9.96 21.20
N TRP A 149 -38.52 -9.03 21.42
CA TRP A 149 -37.44 -9.20 22.38
C TRP A 149 -37.01 -7.85 22.93
N GLU A 150 -36.51 -7.86 24.16
CA GLU A 150 -35.99 -6.68 24.84
C GLU A 150 -34.75 -7.04 25.65
N PHE A 151 -33.80 -6.11 25.69
CA PHE A 151 -32.61 -6.20 26.53
C PHE A 151 -32.68 -5.18 27.65
N THR A 152 -32.08 -5.48 28.80
CA THR A 152 -31.66 -4.44 29.74
C THR A 152 -30.79 -3.41 29.00
N ARG A 153 -31.02 -2.13 29.25
CA ARG A 153 -30.23 -1.05 28.65
C ARG A 153 -29.39 -0.35 29.70
N LEU A 154 -28.21 0.09 29.31
CA LEU A 154 -27.29 0.90 30.11
C LEU A 154 -27.15 2.28 29.48
N LEU A 155 -26.89 3.29 30.31
CA LEU A 155 -26.63 4.65 29.87
C LEU A 155 -25.12 4.81 29.64
N VAL A 156 -24.71 4.94 28.37
CA VAL A 156 -23.31 5.14 27.96
C VAL A 156 -23.23 6.41 27.12
N ASP A 157 -22.41 7.37 27.54
CA ASP A 157 -22.28 8.69 26.91
C ASP A 157 -23.62 9.40 26.63
N GLY A 158 -24.53 9.30 27.60
CA GLY A 158 -25.87 9.89 27.50
C GLY A 158 -26.86 9.17 26.59
N LYS A 159 -26.49 8.00 26.03
CA LYS A 159 -27.36 7.18 25.18
C LYS A 159 -27.68 5.83 25.84
N TRP A 160 -28.95 5.45 25.82
CA TRP A 160 -29.38 4.12 26.27
C TRP A 160 -29.07 3.07 25.21
N GLN A 161 -28.20 2.12 25.54
CA GLN A 161 -27.75 1.06 24.65
C GLN A 161 -27.96 -0.32 25.30
N PRO A 162 -28.26 -1.38 24.54
CA PRO A 162 -28.32 -2.75 25.07
C PRO A 162 -27.01 -3.13 25.78
N TRP A 163 -27.10 -3.81 26.93
CA TRP A 163 -25.90 -4.23 27.67
C TRP A 163 -24.94 -5.09 26.81
N THR A 164 -25.48 -5.84 25.84
CA THR A 164 -24.72 -6.68 24.91
C THR A 164 -23.82 -5.92 23.94
N THR A 165 -24.02 -4.61 23.77
CA THR A 165 -23.21 -3.78 22.87
C THR A 165 -22.22 -2.88 23.59
N CYS A 166 -22.34 -2.75 24.92
CA CYS A 166 -21.52 -1.83 25.72
C CYS A 166 -20.77 -2.51 26.87
N THR A 167 -20.85 -3.83 26.99
CA THR A 167 -20.10 -4.60 27.99
C THR A 167 -19.45 -5.82 27.33
N ALA A 168 -18.40 -6.35 27.95
CA ALA A 168 -17.75 -7.58 27.51
C ALA A 168 -18.50 -8.86 27.91
N VAL A 169 -19.61 -8.74 28.66
CA VAL A 169 -20.39 -9.90 29.12
C VAL A 169 -21.00 -10.62 27.93
N ARG A 170 -20.74 -11.93 27.82
CA ARG A 170 -21.31 -12.80 26.77
C ARG A 170 -22.20 -13.86 27.39
N ILE A 171 -23.27 -14.23 26.69
CA ILE A 171 -24.11 -15.37 27.08
C ILE A 171 -23.30 -16.65 26.82
N PRO A 172 -23.08 -17.51 27.84
CA PRO A 172 -22.33 -18.76 27.70
C PRO A 172 -22.95 -19.71 26.68
N LEU A 173 -22.13 -20.53 26.03
CA LEU A 173 -22.57 -21.43 24.96
C LEU A 173 -23.56 -22.49 25.44
N GLU A 174 -23.36 -23.00 26.66
CA GLU A 174 -24.22 -23.97 27.34
C GLU A 174 -25.63 -23.39 27.51
N ILE A 175 -25.70 -22.10 27.82
CA ILE A 175 -26.94 -21.37 28.03
C ILE A 175 -27.60 -21.04 26.69
N VAL A 176 -26.82 -20.63 25.69
CA VAL A 176 -27.33 -20.41 24.33
C VAL A 176 -28.01 -21.68 23.79
N GLY A 177 -27.42 -22.86 23.99
CA GLY A 177 -28.02 -24.14 23.57
C GLY A 177 -29.41 -24.37 24.17
N LEU A 178 -29.54 -24.26 25.49
CA LEU A 178 -30.82 -24.41 26.19
C LEU A 178 -31.86 -23.36 25.80
N VAL A 179 -31.41 -22.13 25.58
CA VAL A 179 -32.26 -21.04 25.10
C VAL A 179 -32.80 -21.38 23.71
N LEU A 180 -31.94 -21.80 22.78
CA LEU A 180 -32.37 -22.17 21.43
C LEU A 180 -33.36 -23.35 21.44
N GLU A 181 -33.14 -24.39 22.23
CA GLU A 181 -34.07 -25.50 22.38
C GLU A 181 -35.47 -25.03 22.85
N ALA A 182 -35.52 -24.09 23.81
CA ALA A 182 -36.77 -23.54 24.31
C ALA A 182 -37.47 -22.65 23.27
N LEU A 183 -36.70 -21.87 22.50
CA LEU A 183 -37.23 -21.05 21.41
C LEU A 183 -37.75 -21.94 20.26
N GLU A 184 -37.03 -23.01 19.90
CA GLU A 184 -37.44 -24.01 18.90
C GLU A 184 -38.76 -24.69 19.26
N GLU A 185 -38.93 -25.07 20.53
CA GLU A 185 -40.20 -25.65 21.01
C GLU A 185 -41.35 -24.65 20.84
N GLY A 186 -41.11 -23.37 21.10
CA GLY A 186 -42.06 -22.29 20.87
C GLY A 186 -42.45 -22.14 19.39
N VAL A 187 -41.47 -22.21 18.47
CA VAL A 187 -41.72 -22.17 17.01
C VAL A 187 -42.51 -23.42 16.59
N TYR A 188 -42.08 -24.60 17.01
CA TYR A 188 -42.73 -25.86 16.67
C TYR A 188 -44.20 -25.89 17.09
N ARG A 189 -44.52 -25.42 18.31
CA ARG A 189 -45.92 -25.35 18.77
C ARG A 189 -46.78 -24.39 17.96
N ARG A 190 -46.18 -23.30 17.48
CA ARG A 190 -46.91 -22.25 16.74
C ARG A 190 -47.12 -22.62 15.28
N TYR A 191 -46.12 -23.22 14.63
CA TYR A 191 -46.08 -23.42 13.17
C TYR A 191 -46.04 -24.90 12.74
N GLY A 192 -45.88 -25.84 13.69
CA GLY A 192 -45.81 -27.28 13.41
C GLY A 192 -44.48 -27.75 12.80
N ILE A 193 -43.51 -26.86 12.64
CA ILE A 193 -42.21 -27.14 12.03
C ILE A 193 -41.14 -26.78 13.06
N ARG A 194 -40.25 -27.73 13.36
CA ARG A 194 -39.07 -27.47 14.20
C ARG A 194 -37.93 -26.99 13.29
N PRO A 195 -37.44 -25.76 13.48
CA PRO A 195 -36.28 -25.29 12.72
C PRO A 195 -35.02 -26.09 13.08
N SER A 196 -34.13 -26.26 12.12
CA SER A 196 -32.80 -26.83 12.36
C SER A 196 -31.78 -25.72 12.14
N ILE A 197 -31.13 -25.28 13.21
CA ILE A 197 -30.11 -24.24 13.13
C ILE A 197 -28.74 -24.91 13.09
N LEU A 198 -28.17 -24.97 11.89
CA LEU A 198 -26.75 -25.20 11.73
C LEU A 198 -26.13 -23.81 11.59
N SER A 199 -25.22 -23.43 12.47
CA SER A 199 -24.60 -22.08 12.46
C SER A 199 -23.39 -22.06 13.38
N ASN A 200 -22.32 -21.39 12.94
CA ASN A 200 -21.16 -21.06 13.77
C ASN A 200 -21.33 -19.71 14.48
N MET A 201 -22.33 -18.91 14.09
CA MET A 201 -22.65 -17.67 14.79
C MET A 201 -23.06 -17.94 16.23
N THR A 202 -22.60 -17.12 17.17
CA THR A 202 -22.86 -17.28 18.61
C THR A 202 -23.33 -15.97 19.26
N GLY A 203 -23.63 -16.04 20.56
CA GLY A 203 -23.92 -14.88 21.40
C GLY A 203 -25.31 -14.27 21.18
N ALA A 204 -25.51 -13.05 21.69
CA ALA A 204 -26.82 -12.41 21.72
C ALA A 204 -27.40 -12.12 20.32
N LYS A 205 -26.54 -11.80 19.34
CA LYS A 205 -26.95 -11.55 17.94
C LYS A 205 -27.56 -12.81 17.31
N MET A 206 -27.08 -14.00 17.67
CA MET A 206 -27.65 -15.27 17.21
C MET A 206 -29.07 -15.47 17.74
N LEU A 207 -29.28 -15.17 19.03
CA LEU A 207 -30.60 -15.29 19.67
C LEU A 207 -31.62 -14.33 19.05
N THR A 208 -31.24 -13.07 18.83
CA THR A 208 -32.13 -12.09 18.18
C THR A 208 -32.41 -12.46 16.73
N ALA A 209 -31.40 -12.91 15.99
CA ALA A 209 -31.58 -13.42 14.64
C ALA A 209 -32.55 -14.60 14.58
N TYR A 210 -32.48 -15.53 15.55
CA TYR A 210 -33.43 -16.63 15.64
C TYR A 210 -34.86 -16.18 15.91
N ILE A 211 -35.05 -15.22 16.82
CA ILE A 211 -36.39 -14.69 17.13
C ILE A 211 -36.97 -13.97 15.92
N GLU A 212 -36.13 -13.34 15.12
CA GLU A 212 -36.54 -12.61 13.94
C GLU A 212 -36.79 -13.51 12.72
N ARG A 213 -35.95 -14.53 12.49
CA ARG A 213 -36.07 -15.53 11.42
C ARG A 213 -35.66 -16.91 11.92
N PRO A 214 -36.59 -17.69 12.49
CA PRO A 214 -36.24 -18.95 13.14
C PRO A 214 -35.84 -20.05 12.15
N PHE A 215 -36.31 -20.00 10.90
CA PHE A 215 -36.02 -21.03 9.90
C PHE A 215 -34.70 -20.83 9.15
N ASP A 216 -34.18 -19.59 9.17
CA ASP A 216 -32.87 -19.25 8.62
C ASP A 216 -32.39 -17.97 9.31
N ILE A 217 -31.54 -18.13 10.32
CA ILE A 217 -31.04 -16.99 11.10
C ILE A 217 -30.07 -16.14 10.27
N HIS A 218 -29.44 -16.74 9.25
CA HIS A 218 -28.33 -16.15 8.51
C HIS A 218 -28.78 -14.98 7.64
N ILE A 219 -30.03 -15.00 7.15
CA ILE A 219 -30.58 -13.87 6.39
C ILE A 219 -30.63 -12.58 7.21
N VAL A 220 -30.78 -12.67 8.54
CA VAL A 220 -30.81 -11.48 9.44
C VAL A 220 -29.44 -10.80 9.48
N TYR A 221 -28.36 -11.56 9.46
CA TYR A 221 -26.99 -11.03 9.41
C TYR A 221 -26.69 -10.29 8.11
N LEU A 222 -27.42 -10.60 7.03
CA LEU A 222 -27.26 -9.98 5.71
C LEU A 222 -28.11 -8.72 5.51
N LYS A 223 -28.89 -8.28 6.50
CA LYS A 223 -29.72 -7.07 6.39
C LYS A 223 -28.93 -5.83 6.00
N GLY A 224 -27.81 -5.57 6.68
CA GLY A 224 -26.93 -4.44 6.37
C GLY A 224 -26.37 -4.52 4.95
N PHE A 225 -26.04 -5.75 4.51
CA PHE A 225 -25.54 -6.02 3.17
C PHE A 225 -26.60 -5.80 2.07
N LEU A 226 -27.86 -6.13 2.37
CA LEU A 226 -28.98 -6.07 1.44
C LEU A 226 -29.74 -4.74 1.44
N ALA A 227 -29.41 -3.81 2.34
CA ALA A 227 -30.21 -2.61 2.60
C ALA A 227 -30.46 -1.73 1.36
N GLU A 228 -29.54 -1.70 0.40
CA GLU A 228 -29.72 -0.91 -0.84
C GLU A 228 -30.48 -1.68 -1.94
N ALA A 229 -30.58 -3.01 -1.82
CA ALA A 229 -31.18 -3.89 -2.82
C ALA A 229 -32.58 -4.39 -2.44
N VAL A 230 -32.95 -4.28 -1.16
CA VAL A 230 -34.22 -4.77 -0.61
C VAL A 230 -34.93 -3.61 0.08
N GLU A 231 -36.02 -3.14 -0.53
CA GLU A 231 -36.82 -2.02 -0.01
C GLU A 231 -37.59 -2.42 1.26
N ASP A 232 -38.27 -3.57 1.22
CA ASP A 232 -38.94 -4.17 2.37
C ASP A 232 -38.39 -5.58 2.62
N PHE A 233 -37.65 -5.71 3.73
CA PHE A 233 -37.03 -6.97 4.11
C PHE A 233 -38.05 -8.03 4.58
N ASP A 234 -39.13 -7.61 5.23
CA ASP A 234 -40.18 -8.51 5.71
C ASP A 234 -41.05 -9.02 4.55
N GLU A 235 -41.25 -8.19 3.51
CA GLU A 235 -41.93 -8.61 2.28
C GLU A 235 -41.08 -9.61 1.47
N MET A 236 -39.78 -9.31 1.26
CA MET A 236 -38.88 -10.15 0.48
C MET A 236 -38.56 -11.47 1.18
N PHE A 237 -38.36 -11.43 2.50
CA PHE A 237 -38.03 -12.59 3.32
C PHE A 237 -39.07 -12.73 4.45
N PRO A 238 -40.26 -13.28 4.13
CA PRO A 238 -41.31 -13.50 5.12
C PRO A 238 -40.82 -14.34 6.29
N TYR A 239 -41.41 -14.14 7.46
CA TYR A 239 -41.03 -14.85 8.68
C TYR A 239 -41.18 -16.37 8.57
N GLU A 240 -42.21 -16.83 7.85
CA GLU A 240 -42.52 -18.24 7.60
C GLU A 240 -41.68 -18.86 6.47
N GLU A 241 -40.81 -18.09 5.81
CA GLU A 241 -39.93 -18.60 4.76
C GLU A 241 -38.92 -19.59 5.36
N THR A 242 -38.91 -20.81 4.83
CA THR A 242 -38.10 -21.92 5.36
C THR A 242 -36.78 -22.11 4.61
N ASN A 243 -36.63 -21.48 3.45
CA ASN A 243 -35.44 -21.57 2.62
C ASN A 243 -35.26 -20.26 1.84
N PRO A 244 -34.81 -19.17 2.48
CA PRO A 244 -34.63 -17.88 1.83
C PRO A 244 -33.42 -17.83 0.89
N TYR A 245 -32.51 -18.81 0.95
CA TYR A 245 -31.29 -18.84 0.14
C TYR A 245 -31.49 -18.65 -1.38
N PRO A 246 -32.47 -19.28 -2.05
CA PRO A 246 -32.74 -19.03 -3.47
C PRO A 246 -33.26 -17.61 -3.74
N ILE A 247 -34.05 -17.04 -2.83
CA ILE A 247 -34.54 -15.65 -2.91
C ILE A 247 -33.34 -14.71 -2.82
N LEU A 248 -32.45 -14.93 -1.84
CA LEU A 248 -31.19 -14.23 -1.68
C LEU A 248 -30.33 -14.28 -2.95
N CYS A 249 -30.12 -15.48 -3.52
CA CYS A 249 -29.32 -15.64 -4.74
C CYS A 249 -29.94 -14.89 -5.94
N ASN A 250 -31.27 -14.91 -6.07
CA ASN A 250 -31.97 -14.18 -7.13
C ASN A 250 -31.85 -12.67 -6.93
N CYS A 251 -31.99 -12.17 -5.70
CA CYS A 251 -31.81 -10.77 -5.33
C CYS A 251 -30.42 -10.26 -5.68
N LEU A 252 -29.39 -11.08 -5.43
CA LEU A 252 -27.99 -10.76 -5.69
C LEU A 252 -27.55 -11.04 -7.14
N GLY A 253 -28.42 -11.63 -7.97
CA GLY A 253 -28.08 -11.99 -9.35
C GLY A 253 -27.02 -13.10 -9.49
N ILE A 254 -26.83 -13.95 -8.47
CA ILE A 254 -25.78 -14.98 -8.43
C ILE A 254 -26.31 -16.40 -8.58
N ARG A 255 -25.44 -17.32 -9.04
CA ARG A 255 -25.70 -18.77 -9.12
C ARG A 255 -24.57 -19.56 -8.44
N PRO A 256 -24.47 -19.48 -7.11
CA PRO A 256 -23.39 -20.13 -6.38
C PRO A 256 -23.45 -21.67 -6.48
N PRO A 257 -22.29 -22.35 -6.48
CA PRO A 257 -22.21 -23.81 -6.45
C PRO A 257 -22.68 -24.37 -5.10
N LYS A 258 -22.91 -25.69 -5.05
CA LYS A 258 -23.37 -26.38 -3.83
C LYS A 258 -22.44 -26.20 -2.64
N SER A 259 -21.14 -26.06 -2.84
CA SER A 259 -20.17 -25.84 -1.75
C SER A 259 -20.40 -24.50 -1.04
N VAL A 260 -20.71 -23.43 -1.78
CA VAL A 260 -21.02 -22.12 -1.20
C VAL A 260 -22.35 -22.17 -0.44
N ARG A 261 -23.36 -22.87 -0.96
CA ARG A 261 -24.61 -23.11 -0.22
C ARG A 261 -24.35 -23.88 1.09
N ARG A 262 -23.47 -24.88 1.05
CA ARG A 262 -23.06 -25.63 2.24
C ARG A 262 -22.33 -24.74 3.24
N ALA A 263 -21.45 -23.84 2.79
CA ALA A 263 -20.78 -22.88 3.65
C ALA A 263 -21.77 -21.89 4.28
N TYR A 264 -22.73 -21.36 3.49
CA TYR A 264 -23.82 -20.51 3.99
C TYR A 264 -24.60 -21.16 5.13
N THR A 265 -24.79 -22.48 5.08
CA THR A 265 -25.49 -23.24 6.13
C THR A 265 -24.79 -23.15 7.50
N TYR A 266 -23.55 -22.69 7.59
CA TYR A 266 -22.85 -22.50 8.88
C TYR A 266 -22.44 -21.04 9.10
N ASN A 267 -22.12 -20.32 8.03
CA ASN A 267 -21.63 -18.94 8.07
C ASN A 267 -22.45 -18.05 7.14
N PRO A 268 -23.21 -17.06 7.66
CA PRO A 268 -24.03 -16.17 6.83
C PRO A 268 -23.19 -15.41 5.79
N TYR A 269 -21.95 -15.09 6.12
CA TYR A 269 -21.08 -14.27 5.31
C TYR A 269 -20.40 -15.01 4.15
N ALA A 270 -20.57 -16.33 4.05
CA ALA A 270 -20.05 -17.11 2.93
C ALA A 270 -20.54 -16.56 1.56
N VAL A 271 -21.74 -15.98 1.50
CA VAL A 271 -22.27 -15.35 0.28
C VAL A 271 -21.53 -14.04 -0.04
N ILE A 272 -21.25 -13.22 0.98
CA ILE A 272 -20.47 -11.99 0.81
C ILE A 272 -19.06 -12.33 0.34
N TRP A 273 -18.40 -13.29 1.00
CA TRP A 273 -17.10 -13.82 0.58
C TRP A 273 -17.10 -14.31 -0.86
N TYR A 274 -18.08 -15.13 -1.24
CA TYR A 274 -18.18 -15.64 -2.60
C TYR A 274 -18.26 -14.50 -3.63
N MET A 275 -19.03 -13.44 -3.36
CA MET A 275 -19.12 -12.29 -4.23
C MET A 275 -17.82 -11.47 -4.26
N LEU A 276 -17.24 -11.18 -3.09
CA LEU A 276 -15.98 -10.46 -2.94
C LEU A 276 -14.83 -11.15 -3.68
N LEU A 277 -14.62 -12.44 -3.46
CA LEU A 277 -13.51 -13.20 -4.07
C LEU A 277 -13.63 -13.23 -5.60
N ARG A 278 -14.86 -13.36 -6.11
CA ARG A 278 -15.14 -13.26 -7.56
C ARG A 278 -14.89 -11.87 -8.11
N GLN A 279 -15.26 -10.83 -7.36
CA GLN A 279 -14.95 -9.45 -7.71
C GLN A 279 -13.43 -9.25 -7.75
N LEU A 280 -12.66 -9.82 -6.82
CA LEU A 280 -11.19 -9.73 -6.79
C LEU A 280 -10.47 -10.54 -7.88
N GLY A 281 -11.16 -11.48 -8.53
CA GLY A 281 -10.66 -12.22 -9.68
C GLY A 281 -10.59 -13.74 -9.50
N LEU A 282 -10.82 -14.27 -8.30
CA LEU A 282 -10.91 -15.72 -8.08
C LEU A 282 -12.18 -16.27 -8.71
N GLN A 283 -12.09 -17.34 -9.50
CA GLN A 283 -13.23 -18.04 -10.08
C GLN A 283 -13.28 -19.51 -9.64
N ASP A 284 -12.13 -20.12 -9.34
CA ASP A 284 -12.04 -21.48 -8.82
C ASP A 284 -12.51 -21.54 -7.35
N VAL A 285 -13.66 -22.20 -7.19
CA VAL A 285 -14.34 -22.36 -5.90
C VAL A 285 -13.51 -23.18 -4.92
N SER A 286 -12.64 -24.07 -5.40
CA SER A 286 -11.76 -24.83 -4.51
C SER A 286 -10.74 -23.95 -3.78
N LEU A 287 -10.31 -22.85 -4.42
CA LEU A 287 -9.43 -21.84 -3.82
C LEU A 287 -10.17 -20.86 -2.89
N MET A 288 -11.49 -20.72 -3.06
CA MET A 288 -12.34 -19.89 -2.22
C MET A 288 -12.70 -20.56 -0.89
N GLN A 289 -12.75 -21.89 -0.84
CA GLN A 289 -13.28 -22.66 0.30
C GLN A 289 -12.74 -22.21 1.66
N PRO A 290 -11.42 -21.96 1.85
CA PRO A 290 -10.88 -21.53 3.14
C PRO A 290 -11.44 -20.17 3.61
N PHE A 291 -11.81 -19.30 2.68
CA PHE A 291 -12.34 -17.97 2.98
C PHE A 291 -13.82 -18.00 3.34
N LEU A 292 -14.60 -18.91 2.74
CA LEU A 292 -16.05 -19.03 2.98
C LEU A 292 -16.38 -19.40 4.44
N GLU A 293 -15.41 -19.96 5.15
CA GLU A 293 -15.53 -20.39 6.54
C GLU A 293 -15.09 -19.30 7.54
N LEU A 294 -14.59 -18.15 7.07
CA LEU A 294 -14.14 -17.05 7.92
C LEU A 294 -15.31 -16.21 8.44
N GLU A 295 -15.33 -15.96 9.75
CA GLU A 295 -16.51 -15.47 10.46
C GLU A 295 -16.74 -13.97 10.40
N TYR A 296 -15.71 -13.10 10.33
CA TYR A 296 -16.00 -11.67 10.53
C TYR A 296 -15.07 -10.67 9.85
N GLU A 297 -13.77 -10.94 9.78
CA GLU A 297 -12.81 -9.92 9.32
C GLU A 297 -12.20 -10.24 7.97
N PHE A 298 -12.02 -9.19 7.18
CA PHE A 298 -11.24 -9.20 5.96
C PHE A 298 -10.42 -7.90 5.93
N ALA A 299 -9.10 -8.00 5.87
CA ALA A 299 -8.21 -6.82 5.87
C ALA A 299 -8.13 -6.04 7.19
N GLY A 300 -8.66 -6.57 8.30
CA GLY A 300 -8.96 -5.77 9.50
C GLY A 300 -10.21 -4.90 9.37
N MET A 301 -11.02 -5.12 8.32
CA MET A 301 -12.35 -4.53 8.15
C MET A 301 -13.42 -5.57 8.50
N SER A 302 -14.52 -5.12 9.08
CA SER A 302 -15.65 -6.00 9.33
C SER A 302 -16.37 -6.34 8.03
N ILE A 303 -16.73 -7.60 7.84
CA ILE A 303 -17.49 -8.06 6.68
C ILE A 303 -18.91 -7.49 6.65
N ASP A 304 -19.52 -7.25 7.82
CA ASP A 304 -20.90 -6.76 7.88
C ASP A 304 -21.06 -5.26 7.56
N GLU A 305 -19.94 -4.56 7.37
CA GLU A 305 -19.88 -3.17 6.87
C GLU A 305 -19.90 -3.07 5.34
N PHE A 306 -19.73 -4.18 4.63
CA PHE A 306 -19.93 -4.22 3.19
C PHE A 306 -21.42 -4.22 2.84
N TYR A 307 -21.74 -3.66 1.68
CA TYR A 307 -23.09 -3.72 1.12
C TYR A 307 -23.08 -4.08 -0.36
N PHE A 308 -24.21 -4.62 -0.82
CA PHE A 308 -24.45 -4.88 -2.22
C PHE A 308 -25.10 -3.67 -2.89
N ASP A 309 -24.42 -3.11 -3.89
CA ASP A 309 -24.99 -2.06 -4.74
C ASP A 309 -25.71 -2.70 -5.92
N PRO A 310 -27.06 -2.66 -5.98
CA PRO A 310 -27.82 -3.27 -7.07
C PRO A 310 -27.62 -2.55 -8.42
N LYS A 311 -27.20 -1.27 -8.43
CA LYS A 311 -26.99 -0.50 -9.68
C LYS A 311 -25.74 -0.99 -10.41
N THR A 312 -24.68 -1.25 -9.65
CA THR A 312 -23.41 -1.70 -10.21
C THR A 312 -23.22 -3.21 -10.14
N GLN A 313 -24.11 -3.93 -9.40
CA GLN A 313 -24.03 -5.37 -9.15
C GLN A 313 -22.71 -5.76 -8.46
N ARG A 314 -22.26 -4.92 -7.53
CA ARG A 314 -20.95 -5.05 -6.87
C ARG A 314 -21.09 -5.00 -5.37
N VAL A 315 -20.06 -5.51 -4.69
CA VAL A 315 -19.90 -5.36 -3.25
C VAL A 315 -18.99 -4.17 -2.98
N GLU A 316 -19.48 -3.24 -2.15
CA GLU A 316 -18.87 -1.94 -1.90
C GLU A 316 -18.82 -1.60 -0.41
N ARG A 317 -18.00 -0.60 -0.05
CA ARG A 317 -17.87 -0.04 1.31
C ARG A 317 -18.72 1.22 1.47
N ARG A 318 -19.33 1.39 2.64
CA ARG A 318 -20.17 2.56 2.95
C ARG A 318 -19.33 3.83 3.07
N GLU A 319 -18.20 3.78 3.77
CA GLU A 319 -17.33 4.94 3.96
C GLU A 319 -16.49 5.25 2.72
N GLU A 320 -16.32 6.54 2.41
CA GLU A 320 -15.67 7.01 1.18
C GLU A 320 -14.16 6.74 1.16
N GLU A 321 -13.48 6.97 2.28
CA GLU A 321 -12.03 6.74 2.42
C GLU A 321 -11.69 5.26 2.24
N GLU A 322 -12.46 4.38 2.88
CA GLU A 322 -12.32 2.93 2.76
C GLU A 322 -12.65 2.43 1.35
N ARG A 323 -13.62 3.04 0.67
CA ARG A 323 -13.99 2.69 -0.70
C ARG A 323 -12.84 2.93 -1.68
N CYS A 324 -12.07 3.99 -1.49
CA CYS A 324 -10.90 4.27 -2.32
C CYS A 324 -9.83 3.17 -2.18
N LEU A 325 -9.53 2.78 -0.95
CA LEU A 325 -8.60 1.69 -0.65
C LEU A 325 -9.13 0.34 -1.18
N TRP A 326 -10.44 0.10 -1.06
CA TRP A 326 -11.09 -1.10 -1.59
C TRP A 326 -10.94 -1.22 -3.11
N HIS A 327 -11.19 -0.14 -3.85
CA HIS A 327 -11.00 -0.14 -5.31
C HIS A 327 -9.55 -0.31 -5.72
N ALA A 328 -8.61 0.23 -4.94
CA ALA A 328 -7.19 0.06 -5.14
C ALA A 328 -6.77 -1.42 -4.97
N LEU A 329 -7.24 -2.06 -3.90
CA LEU A 329 -7.06 -3.48 -3.63
C LEU A 329 -7.62 -4.33 -4.77
N GLU A 330 -8.85 -4.09 -5.18
CA GLU A 330 -9.50 -4.85 -6.25
C GLU A 330 -8.73 -4.76 -7.57
N ARG A 331 -8.26 -3.55 -7.93
CA ARG A 331 -7.46 -3.35 -9.14
C ARG A 331 -6.14 -4.11 -9.07
N HIS A 332 -5.45 -4.05 -7.94
CA HIS A 332 -4.23 -4.80 -7.72
C HIS A 332 -4.47 -6.32 -7.74
N ALA A 333 -5.50 -6.81 -7.07
CA ALA A 333 -5.85 -8.24 -7.01
C ALA A 333 -6.11 -8.82 -8.40
N ARG A 334 -6.88 -8.12 -9.24
CA ARG A 334 -7.11 -8.54 -10.63
C ARG A 334 -5.84 -8.54 -11.46
N TRP A 335 -5.01 -7.51 -11.30
CA TRP A 335 -3.72 -7.46 -11.99
C TRP A 335 -2.83 -8.64 -11.57
N LEU A 336 -2.68 -8.89 -10.26
CA LEU A 336 -1.90 -10.02 -9.74
C LEU A 336 -2.42 -11.36 -10.26
N CYS A 337 -3.74 -11.55 -10.26
CA CYS A 337 -4.37 -12.74 -10.81
C CYS A 337 -4.07 -12.92 -12.30
N GLY A 338 -4.08 -11.83 -13.08
CA GLY A 338 -3.70 -11.86 -14.49
C GLY A 338 -2.23 -12.21 -14.74
N GLN A 339 -1.33 -11.83 -13.82
CA GLN A 339 0.11 -12.10 -13.95
C GLN A 339 0.54 -13.47 -13.42
N LYS A 340 0.00 -13.90 -12.28
CA LYS A 340 0.44 -15.12 -11.56
C LYS A 340 -0.63 -16.21 -11.41
N GLY A 341 -1.85 -15.95 -11.87
CA GLY A 341 -2.98 -16.87 -11.75
C GLY A 341 -3.67 -16.83 -10.39
N GLU A 342 -4.76 -17.58 -10.29
CA GLU A 342 -5.67 -17.56 -9.13
C GLU A 342 -5.02 -18.09 -7.84
N LYS A 343 -4.14 -19.09 -7.93
CA LYS A 343 -3.46 -19.65 -6.75
C LYS A 343 -2.62 -18.59 -6.04
N ALA A 344 -1.85 -17.80 -6.79
CA ALA A 344 -1.04 -16.73 -6.22
C ALA A 344 -1.91 -15.61 -5.62
N LEU A 345 -3.05 -15.30 -6.23
CA LEU A 345 -4.02 -14.38 -5.64
C LEU A 345 -4.57 -14.93 -4.30
N ALA A 346 -4.95 -16.20 -4.24
CA ALA A 346 -5.45 -16.80 -3.01
C ALA A 346 -4.39 -16.79 -1.89
N GLU A 347 -3.13 -17.12 -2.21
CA GLU A 347 -2.01 -17.04 -1.25
C GLU A 347 -1.78 -15.59 -0.78
N PHE A 348 -1.88 -14.62 -1.68
CA PHE A 348 -1.78 -13.20 -1.36
C PHE A 348 -2.90 -12.73 -0.42
N LEU A 349 -4.16 -13.05 -0.73
CA LEU A 349 -5.31 -12.71 0.11
C LEU A 349 -5.17 -13.34 1.49
N SER A 350 -4.82 -14.62 1.56
CA SER A 350 -4.60 -15.31 2.84
C SER A 350 -3.51 -14.62 3.67
N ARG A 351 -2.35 -14.31 3.07
CA ARG A 351 -1.22 -13.71 3.77
C ARG A 351 -1.49 -12.31 4.31
N TYR A 352 -2.13 -11.45 3.53
CA TYR A 352 -2.23 -10.02 3.85
C TYR A 352 -3.58 -9.59 4.42
N TYR A 353 -4.62 -10.43 4.29
CA TYR A 353 -6.00 -10.05 4.62
C TYR A 353 -6.69 -10.99 5.60
N VAL A 354 -6.20 -12.22 5.74
CA VAL A 354 -6.71 -13.19 6.73
C VAL A 354 -5.76 -13.28 7.93
N TRP A 355 -4.46 -13.48 7.67
CA TRP A 355 -3.45 -13.62 8.72
C TRP A 355 -2.62 -12.36 8.97
N GLY A 356 -2.71 -11.39 8.07
CA GLY A 356 -2.02 -10.10 8.15
C GLY A 356 -3.02 -8.94 8.19
N GLY A 357 -2.58 -7.80 8.73
CA GLY A 357 -3.34 -6.56 8.68
C GLY A 357 -2.96 -5.68 7.49
N VAL A 358 -3.91 -4.89 6.98
CA VAL A 358 -3.61 -3.82 6.03
C VAL A 358 -2.96 -2.66 6.77
N THR A 359 -1.64 -2.57 6.66
CA THR A 359 -0.88 -1.45 7.22
C THR A 359 -0.99 -0.22 6.34
N GLN A 360 -0.67 0.96 6.88
CA GLN A 360 -0.55 2.21 6.11
C GLN A 360 0.30 2.05 4.85
N ARG A 361 1.41 1.30 4.94
CA ARG A 361 2.29 0.97 3.81
C ARG A 361 1.56 0.22 2.70
N HIS A 362 0.71 -0.75 3.04
CA HIS A 362 -0.07 -1.50 2.05
C HIS A 362 -1.02 -0.54 1.32
N GLY A 363 -1.64 0.39 2.05
CA GLY A 363 -2.47 1.45 1.49
C GLY A 363 -1.71 2.34 0.49
N GLU A 364 -0.51 2.79 0.85
CA GLU A 364 0.35 3.62 -0.03
C GLU A 364 0.70 2.89 -1.33
N ILE A 365 1.07 1.61 -1.26
CA ILE A 365 1.36 0.78 -2.45
C ILE A 365 0.12 0.69 -3.34
N LEU A 366 -1.01 0.30 -2.77
CA LEU A 366 -2.26 0.07 -3.50
C LEU A 366 -2.76 1.34 -4.18
N LEU A 367 -2.81 2.45 -3.45
CA LEU A 367 -3.32 3.73 -3.97
C LEU A 367 -2.42 4.29 -5.07
N ASN A 368 -1.10 4.21 -4.92
CA ASN A 368 -0.16 4.62 -5.97
C ASN A 368 -0.26 3.70 -7.19
N PHE A 369 -0.34 2.38 -6.99
CA PHE A 369 -0.52 1.42 -8.08
C PHE A 369 -1.84 1.64 -8.83
N GLN A 370 -2.92 1.99 -8.12
CA GLN A 370 -4.20 2.31 -8.74
C GLN A 370 -4.12 3.53 -9.67
N ARG A 371 -3.39 4.58 -9.23
CA ARG A 371 -3.26 5.85 -9.94
C ARG A 371 -2.24 5.80 -11.08
N TYR A 372 -1.09 5.17 -10.86
CA TYR A 372 0.08 5.24 -11.75
C TYR A 372 0.57 3.89 -12.27
N GLY A 373 -0.09 2.79 -11.92
CA GLY A 373 0.38 1.43 -12.25
C GLY A 373 0.54 1.14 -13.75
N ALA A 374 -0.10 1.92 -14.63
CA ALA A 374 0.12 1.81 -16.07
C ALA A 374 1.50 2.37 -16.47
N GLN A 375 1.89 3.51 -15.88
CA GLN A 375 3.14 4.23 -16.14
C GLN A 375 4.35 3.61 -15.43
N LEU A 376 4.14 2.84 -14.35
CA LEU A 376 5.24 2.18 -13.65
C LEU A 376 6.07 1.29 -14.59
N SER A 377 7.37 1.27 -14.37
CA SER A 377 8.29 0.45 -15.16
C SER A 377 8.03 -1.04 -14.97
N GLU A 378 8.46 -1.85 -15.94
CA GLU A 378 8.37 -3.30 -15.82
C GLU A 378 9.22 -3.81 -14.65
N ALA A 379 10.34 -3.14 -14.32
CA ALA A 379 11.19 -3.51 -13.20
C ALA A 379 10.44 -3.40 -11.86
N VAL A 380 9.71 -2.29 -11.62
CA VAL A 380 8.91 -2.11 -10.40
C VAL A 380 7.73 -3.07 -10.35
N LYS A 381 7.08 -3.33 -11.49
CA LYS A 381 6.01 -4.34 -11.58
C LYS A 381 6.52 -5.73 -11.23
N GLN A 382 7.64 -6.16 -11.80
CA GLN A 382 8.26 -7.44 -11.48
C GLN A 382 8.69 -7.54 -10.02
N LEU A 383 9.20 -6.44 -9.45
CA LEU A 383 9.55 -6.36 -8.04
C LEU A 383 8.32 -6.54 -7.13
N LEU A 384 7.21 -5.87 -7.43
CA LEU A 384 5.95 -6.06 -6.70
C LEU A 384 5.45 -7.51 -6.82
N LEU A 385 5.60 -8.13 -7.99
CA LEU A 385 5.28 -9.54 -8.19
C LEU A 385 6.15 -10.46 -7.34
N SER A 386 7.48 -10.26 -7.31
CA SER A 386 8.41 -11.17 -6.64
C SER A 386 8.45 -11.00 -5.12
N GLU A 387 8.46 -9.77 -4.64
CA GLU A 387 8.66 -9.44 -3.21
C GLU A 387 7.33 -9.19 -2.47
N GLY A 388 6.25 -8.86 -3.19
CA GLY A 388 4.97 -8.49 -2.58
C GLY A 388 4.98 -7.08 -1.99
N MET A 389 4.17 -6.85 -0.95
CA MET A 389 3.95 -5.50 -0.38
C MET A 389 4.97 -5.11 0.69
N THR A 390 6.25 -5.12 0.33
CA THR A 390 7.33 -4.76 1.26
C THR A 390 7.54 -3.24 1.35
N LYS A 391 8.25 -2.79 2.40
CA LYS A 391 8.70 -1.38 2.51
C LYS A 391 9.46 -0.96 1.26
N TYR A 392 10.26 -1.88 0.73
CA TYR A 392 11.09 -1.65 -0.42
C TYR A 392 10.28 -1.40 -1.70
N VAL A 393 9.26 -2.23 -1.94
CA VAL A 393 8.37 -2.05 -3.10
C VAL A 393 7.61 -0.72 -3.01
N ARG A 394 7.18 -0.33 -1.80
CA ARG A 394 6.61 1.00 -1.57
C ARG A 394 7.57 2.10 -1.99
N ASP A 395 8.82 2.05 -1.52
CA ASP A 395 9.82 3.09 -1.80
C ASP A 395 10.10 3.20 -3.31
N ALA A 396 10.21 2.06 -4.00
CA ALA A 396 10.40 2.02 -5.45
C ALA A 396 9.21 2.63 -6.22
N ILE A 397 7.97 2.28 -5.84
CA ILE A 397 6.76 2.87 -6.44
C ILE A 397 6.70 4.37 -6.16
N SER A 398 6.97 4.80 -4.93
CA SER A 398 6.91 6.22 -4.54
C SER A 398 7.86 7.07 -5.39
N TRP A 399 9.05 6.56 -5.67
CA TRP A 399 10.04 7.27 -6.48
C TRP A 399 9.62 7.39 -7.95
N GLU A 400 9.13 6.31 -8.56
CA GLU A 400 8.65 6.40 -9.96
C GLU A 400 7.46 7.34 -10.07
N VAL A 401 6.57 7.33 -9.06
CA VAL A 401 5.46 8.28 -8.99
C VAL A 401 5.95 9.72 -8.89
N GLU A 402 6.98 9.98 -8.08
CA GLU A 402 7.58 11.31 -7.97
C GLU A 402 8.17 11.77 -9.32
N ALA A 403 8.91 10.91 -10.01
CA ALA A 403 9.43 11.21 -11.34
C ALA A 403 8.32 11.46 -12.39
N ILE A 404 7.24 10.67 -12.34
CA ILE A 404 6.06 10.88 -13.19
C ILE A 404 5.41 12.24 -12.91
N LEU A 405 5.35 12.65 -11.64
CA LEU A 405 4.70 13.89 -11.20
C LEU A 405 5.54 15.13 -11.46
N SER A 406 6.86 15.06 -11.27
CA SER A 406 7.75 16.20 -11.48
C SER A 406 7.91 16.54 -12.97
N GLY A 407 7.71 15.57 -13.86
CA GLY A 407 7.99 15.73 -15.28
C GLY A 407 9.47 16.01 -15.54
N ASP A 408 10.34 15.64 -14.60
CA ASP A 408 11.77 15.84 -14.70
C ASP A 408 12.34 14.96 -15.82
N GLU A 409 12.87 15.59 -16.85
CA GLU A 409 13.65 14.89 -17.85
C GLU A 409 14.96 14.36 -17.22
N PRO A 410 15.42 13.17 -17.63
CA PRO A 410 16.73 12.65 -17.22
C PRO A 410 17.83 13.70 -17.46
N GLN A 411 18.62 14.00 -16.42
CA GLN A 411 19.71 14.97 -16.52
C GLN A 411 21.05 14.26 -16.55
N ARG A 412 21.91 14.68 -17.46
CA ARG A 412 23.30 14.21 -17.51
C ARG A 412 24.12 14.85 -16.38
N ILE A 413 24.89 14.02 -15.68
CA ILE A 413 25.76 14.43 -14.58
C ILE A 413 27.18 14.60 -15.12
N LEU A 414 27.72 15.82 -15.02
CA LEU A 414 29.06 16.15 -15.52
C LEU A 414 30.11 16.10 -14.42
N TYR A 415 31.08 15.20 -14.58
CA TYR A 415 32.19 15.01 -13.65
C TYR A 415 33.46 15.74 -14.09
N ARG A 416 34.30 16.12 -13.13
CA ARG A 416 35.63 16.66 -13.43
C ARG A 416 36.57 15.53 -13.86
N PRO A 417 37.63 15.80 -14.65
CA PRO A 417 38.58 14.77 -15.09
C PRO A 417 39.18 13.92 -13.96
N GLU A 418 39.37 14.51 -12.77
CA GLU A 418 39.90 13.82 -11.60
C GLU A 418 38.90 12.86 -10.95
N ILE A 419 37.61 12.95 -11.30
CA ILE A 419 36.55 12.03 -10.85
C ILE A 419 36.35 10.93 -11.89
N LEU A 420 36.51 11.23 -13.18
CA LEU A 420 36.36 10.24 -14.26
C LEU A 420 37.29 9.02 -14.13
N ARG A 421 38.46 9.19 -13.50
CA ARG A 421 39.36 8.07 -13.16
C ARG A 421 38.78 7.05 -12.19
N TYR A 422 37.65 7.36 -11.54
CA TYR A 422 36.92 6.41 -10.70
C TYR A 422 36.34 5.25 -11.52
N GLU A 423 36.12 5.46 -12.82
CA GLU A 423 35.68 4.42 -13.73
C GLU A 423 36.83 3.50 -14.14
N CYS A 424 36.86 2.30 -13.57
CA CYS A 424 37.83 1.28 -13.94
C CYS A 424 37.28 -0.12 -13.67
N CYS A 425 37.89 -1.10 -14.33
CA CYS A 425 37.66 -2.51 -14.06
C CYS A 425 38.79 -3.06 -13.19
N VAL A 426 38.41 -3.66 -12.07
CA VAL A 426 39.31 -4.26 -11.07
C VAL A 426 39.05 -5.77 -11.03
N ASN A 427 39.94 -6.59 -11.57
CA ASN A 427 39.80 -8.06 -11.58
C ASN A 427 38.41 -8.55 -12.04
N GLY A 428 37.82 -7.90 -13.04
CA GLY A 428 36.50 -8.23 -13.59
C GLY A 428 35.30 -7.58 -12.89
N TYR A 429 35.54 -6.63 -11.97
CA TYR A 429 34.52 -5.81 -11.33
C TYR A 429 34.57 -4.40 -11.90
N ASP A 430 33.48 -3.99 -12.52
CA ASP A 430 33.35 -2.66 -13.10
C ASP A 430 32.87 -1.67 -12.04
N PHE A 431 33.65 -0.62 -11.84
CA PHE A 431 33.26 0.58 -11.11
C PHE A 431 32.80 1.61 -12.14
N ARG A 432 31.54 2.03 -12.05
CA ARG A 432 30.90 2.94 -13.02
C ARG A 432 30.35 4.15 -12.30
N LEU A 433 30.61 5.34 -12.83
CA LEU A 433 29.92 6.55 -12.40
C LEU A 433 28.50 6.53 -12.96
N ILE A 434 27.62 7.27 -12.28
CA ILE A 434 26.25 7.49 -12.75
C ILE A 434 26.27 8.73 -13.63
N HIS A 435 26.09 8.56 -14.94
CA HIS A 435 26.19 9.67 -15.90
C HIS A 435 24.84 10.30 -16.19
N HIS A 436 23.73 9.63 -15.87
CA HIS A 436 22.38 10.19 -15.98
C HIS A 436 21.51 9.86 -14.76
N THR A 437 20.62 10.77 -14.39
CA THR A 437 19.77 10.63 -13.19
C THR A 437 18.78 9.47 -13.27
N ASP A 438 18.40 9.04 -14.47
CA ASP A 438 17.50 7.90 -14.69
C ASP A 438 18.16 6.53 -14.46
N GLU A 439 19.48 6.47 -14.34
CA GLU A 439 20.21 5.25 -13.96
C GLU A 439 20.07 4.93 -12.45
N LEU A 440 19.76 5.93 -11.61
CA LEU A 440 19.72 5.79 -10.14
C LEU A 440 18.68 4.76 -9.69
N ALA A 441 17.47 4.81 -10.26
CA ALA A 441 16.39 3.93 -9.84
C ALA A 441 16.56 2.47 -10.28
N PRO A 442 16.92 2.14 -11.53
CA PRO A 442 17.24 0.76 -11.91
C PRO A 442 18.32 0.13 -11.02
N ILE A 443 19.37 0.88 -10.67
CA ILE A 443 20.43 0.41 -9.79
C ILE A 443 19.90 0.24 -8.36
N GLY A 444 19.12 1.20 -7.86
CA GLY A 444 18.47 1.10 -6.56
C GLY A 444 17.51 -0.08 -6.45
N ILE A 445 16.80 -0.37 -7.55
CA ILE A 445 15.93 -1.54 -7.76
C ILE A 445 16.73 -2.85 -7.65
N ALA A 446 17.86 -2.93 -8.36
CA ALA A 446 18.71 -4.13 -8.35
C ALA A 446 19.34 -4.40 -6.97
N LEU A 447 19.70 -3.35 -6.23
CA LEU A 447 20.40 -3.45 -4.95
C LEU A 447 19.47 -3.46 -3.73
N HIS A 448 18.17 -3.24 -3.88
CA HIS A 448 17.30 -3.10 -2.72
C HIS A 448 17.70 -2.00 -1.73
N ASN A 449 18.08 -0.83 -2.24
CA ASN A 449 18.53 0.31 -1.45
C ASN A 449 17.82 1.63 -1.83
N CYS A 450 18.18 2.71 -1.14
CA CYS A 450 17.57 4.03 -1.31
C CYS A 450 18.21 4.87 -2.43
N LEU A 451 19.01 4.29 -3.32
CA LEU A 451 19.81 5.06 -4.27
C LEU A 451 18.97 5.99 -5.16
N ALA A 452 17.73 5.63 -5.44
CA ALA A 452 16.81 6.46 -6.20
C ALA A 452 16.60 7.86 -5.56
N SER A 453 16.69 8.01 -4.23
CA SER A 453 16.54 9.30 -3.54
C SER A 453 17.75 10.23 -3.67
N TYR A 454 18.80 9.83 -4.39
CA TYR A 454 20.06 10.57 -4.47
C TYR A 454 20.08 11.61 -5.59
N ARG A 455 18.99 11.75 -6.36
CA ARG A 455 18.94 12.59 -7.56
C ARG A 455 19.48 14.00 -7.31
N ASP A 456 18.93 14.72 -6.35
CA ASP A 456 19.32 16.11 -6.09
C ASP A 456 20.76 16.20 -5.57
N TYR A 457 21.17 15.30 -4.68
CA TYR A 457 22.55 15.22 -4.19
C TYR A 457 23.58 15.01 -5.30
N VAL A 458 23.24 14.22 -6.33
CA VAL A 458 24.14 13.95 -7.46
C VAL A 458 24.12 15.12 -8.45
N ILE A 459 22.96 15.78 -8.67
CA ILE A 459 22.85 17.00 -9.49
C ILE A 459 23.65 18.14 -8.87
N GLU A 460 23.49 18.37 -7.57
CA GLU A 460 24.14 19.42 -6.79
C GLU A 460 25.61 19.10 -6.48
N LYS A 461 26.07 17.89 -6.84
CA LYS A 461 27.43 17.38 -6.60
C LYS A 461 27.79 17.36 -5.12
N GLU A 462 26.80 17.17 -4.27
CA GLU A 462 26.96 16.88 -2.84
C GLU A 462 27.46 15.45 -2.62
N SER A 463 27.10 14.55 -3.54
CA SER A 463 27.46 13.15 -3.48
C SER A 463 27.84 12.61 -4.87
N ILE A 464 28.94 11.86 -4.94
CA ILE A 464 29.36 11.13 -6.13
C ILE A 464 29.03 9.67 -5.92
N THR A 465 28.18 9.12 -6.79
CA THR A 465 27.75 7.73 -6.70
C THR A 465 28.51 6.85 -7.69
N ILE A 466 29.01 5.71 -7.22
CA ILE A 466 29.70 4.69 -8.01
C ILE A 466 28.96 3.36 -7.87
N ALA A 467 28.51 2.81 -8.99
CA ALA A 467 27.92 1.48 -9.05
C ALA A 467 29.02 0.43 -9.29
N VAL A 468 28.99 -0.64 -8.48
CA VAL A 468 29.89 -1.78 -8.61
C VAL A 468 29.11 -2.93 -9.22
N ARG A 469 29.56 -3.42 -10.38
CA ARG A 469 28.91 -4.55 -11.07
C ARG A 469 29.91 -5.61 -11.53
N GLN A 470 29.43 -6.83 -11.66
CA GLN A 470 30.15 -7.92 -12.29
C GLN A 470 29.27 -8.51 -13.40
N GLY A 471 29.70 -8.37 -14.65
CA GLY A 471 28.82 -8.61 -15.80
C GLY A 471 27.60 -7.68 -15.75
N GLU A 472 26.41 -8.23 -15.86
CA GLU A 472 25.13 -7.48 -15.81
C GLU A 472 24.60 -7.29 -14.37
N ARG A 473 25.25 -7.89 -13.36
CA ARG A 473 24.75 -7.89 -11.98
C ARG A 473 25.37 -6.77 -11.16
N TYR A 474 24.53 -5.89 -10.61
CA TYR A 474 24.93 -4.94 -9.58
C TYR A 474 25.18 -5.63 -8.23
N LEU A 475 26.29 -5.29 -7.60
CA LEU A 475 26.76 -5.90 -6.35
C LEU A 475 26.76 -4.91 -5.18
N ALA A 476 27.12 -3.65 -5.46
CA ALA A 476 27.20 -2.60 -4.46
C ALA A 476 27.05 -1.22 -5.07
N CYS A 477 26.76 -0.25 -4.21
CA CYS A 477 26.83 1.16 -4.50
C CYS A 477 27.75 1.83 -3.48
N ILE A 478 28.65 2.68 -3.97
CA ILE A 478 29.59 3.45 -3.16
C ILE A 478 29.25 4.92 -3.31
N GLU A 479 29.13 5.59 -2.18
CA GLU A 479 28.91 7.01 -2.05
C GLU A 479 30.21 7.70 -1.63
N VAL A 480 30.62 8.69 -2.40
CA VAL A 480 31.80 9.51 -2.14
C VAL A 480 31.35 10.94 -1.90
N GLY A 481 31.67 11.47 -0.72
CA GLY A 481 31.37 12.86 -0.36
C GLY A 481 32.31 13.87 -1.03
N GLN A 482 31.96 15.14 -0.95
CA GLN A 482 32.71 16.25 -1.59
C GLN A 482 34.19 16.34 -1.22
N SER A 483 34.59 15.84 -0.05
CA SER A 483 35.99 15.82 0.42
C SER A 483 36.82 14.69 -0.18
N GLY A 484 36.25 13.86 -1.06
CA GLY A 484 36.92 12.67 -1.60
C GLY A 484 37.05 11.54 -0.57
N CYS A 485 36.12 11.48 0.39
CA CYS A 485 35.99 10.35 1.30
C CYS A 485 34.82 9.45 0.90
N ILE A 486 34.99 8.15 1.07
CA ILE A 486 33.86 7.21 1.00
C ILE A 486 33.02 7.39 2.27
N VAL A 487 31.79 7.87 2.09
CA VAL A 487 30.83 8.10 3.18
C VAL A 487 29.85 6.95 3.34
N GLN A 488 29.70 6.11 2.30
CA GLN A 488 28.87 4.92 2.37
C GLN A 488 29.30 3.89 1.32
N ALA A 489 29.28 2.61 1.66
CA ALA A 489 29.50 1.53 0.69
C ALA A 489 28.61 0.34 1.06
N LEU A 490 27.51 0.16 0.33
CA LEU A 490 26.47 -0.81 0.67
C LEU A 490 26.16 -1.75 -0.49
N GLY A 491 25.96 -3.01 -0.14
CA GLY A 491 25.51 -4.07 -1.04
C GLY A 491 24.00 -4.20 -1.05
N LYS A 492 23.53 -5.40 -1.46
CA LYS A 492 22.10 -5.71 -1.51
C LYS A 492 21.43 -5.50 -0.14
N TYR A 493 20.25 -4.89 -0.08
CA TYR A 493 19.49 -4.61 1.15
C TYR A 493 20.21 -3.71 2.16
N ASN A 494 20.96 -2.71 1.69
CA ASN A 494 21.78 -1.83 2.54
C ASN A 494 22.74 -2.62 3.47
N GLN A 495 23.17 -3.82 3.05
CA GLN A 495 24.09 -4.63 3.83
C GLN A 495 25.51 -4.11 3.68
N ARG A 496 26.28 -4.13 4.77
CA ARG A 496 27.71 -3.84 4.71
C ARG A 496 28.43 -4.85 3.82
N LEU A 497 29.41 -4.37 3.06
CA LEU A 497 30.19 -5.21 2.15
C LEU A 497 31.04 -6.18 2.95
N ARG A 498 31.13 -7.44 2.48
CA ARG A 498 31.95 -8.49 3.09
C ARG A 498 32.74 -9.26 2.04
N GLY A 499 33.78 -9.96 2.48
CA GLY A 499 34.58 -10.86 1.65
C GLY A 499 35.17 -10.17 0.41
N ARG A 500 35.02 -10.80 -0.76
CA ARG A 500 35.66 -10.37 -2.02
C ARG A 500 35.25 -8.96 -2.46
N VAL A 501 33.98 -8.61 -2.35
CA VAL A 501 33.48 -7.29 -2.81
C VAL A 501 34.09 -6.18 -1.95
N LEU A 502 34.16 -6.37 -0.63
CA LEU A 502 34.81 -5.43 0.29
C LEU A 502 36.30 -5.24 -0.04
N ALA A 503 37.03 -6.33 -0.27
CA ALA A 503 38.46 -6.28 -0.61
C ALA A 503 38.71 -5.50 -1.91
N ILE A 504 37.87 -5.72 -2.93
CA ILE A 504 37.98 -5.05 -4.23
C ILE A 504 37.62 -3.56 -4.12
N CYS A 505 36.57 -3.20 -3.37
CA CYS A 505 36.24 -1.79 -3.12
C CYS A 505 37.37 -1.06 -2.37
N ARG A 506 38.04 -1.71 -1.41
CA ARG A 506 39.22 -1.13 -0.72
C ARG A 506 40.41 -0.93 -1.67
N ALA A 507 40.67 -1.89 -2.55
CA ALA A 507 41.74 -1.78 -3.55
C ALA A 507 41.47 -0.63 -4.53
N TRP A 508 40.24 -0.55 -5.02
CA TRP A 508 39.78 0.55 -5.87
C TRP A 508 39.95 1.91 -5.17
N ALA A 509 39.45 2.06 -3.94
CA ALA A 509 39.52 3.32 -3.18
C ALA A 509 40.96 3.83 -2.99
N ARG A 510 41.89 2.92 -2.64
CA ARG A 510 43.31 3.24 -2.52
C ARG A 510 43.92 3.68 -3.84
N TYR A 511 43.57 3.01 -4.94
CA TYR A 511 44.10 3.30 -6.27
C TYR A 511 43.67 4.69 -6.75
N VAL A 512 42.39 5.04 -6.58
CA VAL A 512 41.87 6.34 -7.02
C VAL A 512 42.21 7.49 -6.05
N GLY A 513 42.84 7.18 -4.92
CA GLY A 513 43.31 8.15 -3.93
C GLY A 513 42.20 8.68 -3.02
N LEU A 514 41.15 7.90 -2.77
CA LEU A 514 40.06 8.25 -1.86
C LEU A 514 40.43 7.92 -0.41
N SER A 515 40.02 8.76 0.53
CA SER A 515 40.09 8.44 1.95
C SER A 515 38.92 7.56 2.37
N VAL A 516 39.16 6.65 3.31
CA VAL A 516 38.16 5.73 3.85
C VAL A 516 37.93 6.10 5.31
N ASP A 517 36.72 6.50 5.66
CA ASP A 517 36.35 6.61 7.07
C ASP A 517 36.18 5.21 7.69
N VAL A 518 36.62 5.05 8.93
CA VAL A 518 36.76 3.75 9.62
C VAL A 518 35.38 3.11 9.85
N ASP A 519 34.32 3.91 9.87
CA ASP A 519 32.94 3.45 10.10
C ASP A 519 32.19 3.01 8.83
N HIS A 520 32.70 3.31 7.63
CA HIS A 520 31.97 3.15 6.37
C HIS A 520 32.46 2.01 5.46
N LEU A 521 33.61 1.39 5.77
CA LEU A 521 34.10 0.16 5.16
C LEU A 521 34.65 -0.77 6.25
N ASP A 522 33.91 -1.84 6.57
CA ASP A 522 34.24 -2.80 7.63
C ASP A 522 35.69 -3.31 7.56
N VAL A 523 36.27 -3.65 8.73
CA VAL A 523 37.58 -4.32 8.83
C VAL A 523 37.49 -5.67 8.12
N LEU A 524 38.53 -6.04 7.37
CA LEU A 524 38.62 -7.39 6.81
C LEU A 524 38.70 -8.38 7.98
N ASP A 525 37.65 -9.17 8.19
CA ASP A 525 37.73 -10.32 9.09
C ASP A 525 38.88 -11.21 8.61
N GLY A 526 39.69 -11.69 9.56
CA GLY A 526 40.93 -12.41 9.34
C GLY A 526 40.77 -13.81 8.73
N ASP A 527 40.12 -13.91 7.58
CA ASP A 527 40.09 -15.11 6.75
C ASP A 527 41.16 -15.00 5.66
N GLU A 528 42.03 -16.01 5.63
CA GLU A 528 43.17 -16.18 4.71
C GLU A 528 42.78 -16.07 3.21
N GLU A 529 41.50 -16.18 2.87
CA GLU A 529 40.98 -16.00 1.50
C GLU A 529 41.01 -14.55 0.98
N ALA A 530 40.97 -13.53 1.84
CA ALA A 530 41.08 -12.13 1.40
C ALA A 530 42.54 -11.73 1.11
N THR A 531 43.50 -12.37 1.78
CA THR A 531 44.93 -12.06 1.70
C THR A 531 45.57 -12.64 0.43
N ASN A 532 45.14 -13.84 0.00
CA ASN A 532 45.63 -14.49 -1.22
C ASN A 532 45.17 -13.82 -2.54
N PHE A 533 44.23 -12.88 -2.49
CA PHE A 533 43.74 -12.16 -3.69
C PHE A 533 44.47 -10.84 -3.95
N MET A 534 45.34 -10.39 -3.04
CA MET A 534 46.10 -9.14 -3.20
C MET A 534 47.37 -9.26 -4.04
N GLU A 535 47.78 -10.47 -4.45
CA GLU A 535 49.06 -10.65 -5.14
C GLU A 535 49.03 -10.17 -6.62
N ASP A 536 47.87 -10.19 -7.29
CA ASP A 536 47.74 -9.71 -8.69
C ASP A 536 46.43 -8.94 -8.93
N ILE A 537 46.35 -7.69 -8.47
CA ILE A 537 45.23 -6.79 -8.82
C ILE A 537 45.53 -6.11 -10.16
N VAL A 538 44.80 -6.51 -11.20
CA VAL A 538 44.88 -5.92 -12.53
C VAL A 538 43.78 -4.88 -12.68
N MET A 539 44.21 -3.63 -12.82
CA MET A 539 43.35 -2.47 -13.05
C MET A 539 43.38 -2.08 -14.52
N THR A 540 42.22 -1.90 -15.12
CA THR A 540 42.11 -1.34 -16.47
C THR A 540 41.18 -0.13 -16.44
N PRO A 541 41.63 1.07 -16.88
CA PRO A 541 40.75 2.21 -17.04
C PRO A 541 39.61 1.84 -17.99
N LEU A 542 38.39 2.19 -17.59
CA LEU A 542 37.26 2.08 -18.51
C LEU A 542 37.26 3.36 -19.35
N PRO A 543 37.24 3.25 -20.69
CA PRO A 543 37.27 4.43 -21.54
C PRO A 543 36.04 5.27 -21.27
N TYR A 544 36.25 6.46 -20.72
CA TYR A 544 35.22 7.47 -20.59
C TYR A 544 34.83 7.97 -21.97
N ARG A 545 33.53 8.01 -22.25
CA ARG A 545 32.98 8.57 -23.49
C ARG A 545 32.40 9.94 -23.17
N ARG A 546 33.13 10.99 -23.58
CA ARG A 546 32.67 12.38 -23.49
C ARG A 546 31.34 12.52 -24.23
N ALA A 547 30.33 13.09 -23.60
CA ALA A 547 29.13 13.49 -24.34
C ALA A 547 29.34 14.78 -25.12
N MET A 548 28.42 15.05 -26.04
CA MET A 548 28.52 16.18 -26.95
C MET A 548 28.45 17.52 -26.23
N GLU A 549 27.78 17.62 -25.07
CA GLU A 549 27.73 18.86 -24.28
C GLU A 549 29.06 19.23 -23.62
N GLU A 550 29.98 18.27 -23.48
CA GLU A 550 31.32 18.49 -22.93
C GLU A 550 32.32 18.94 -24.00
N VAL A 551 31.95 18.84 -25.27
CA VAL A 551 32.77 19.30 -26.38
C VAL A 551 32.76 20.82 -26.39
N ALA A 552 33.95 21.43 -26.21
CA ALA A 552 34.10 22.87 -26.34
C ALA A 552 33.55 23.31 -27.71
N LEU A 553 32.84 24.44 -27.76
CA LEU A 553 32.16 24.88 -28.99
C LEU A 553 33.13 25.02 -30.18
N GLU A 554 34.40 25.35 -29.89
CA GLU A 554 35.47 25.46 -30.87
C GLU A 554 35.95 24.10 -31.42
N GLU A 555 35.80 23.01 -30.66
CA GLU A 555 36.18 21.66 -31.07
C GLU A 555 35.15 21.02 -32.01
N LEU A 556 33.90 21.48 -31.99
CA LEU A 556 32.78 20.90 -32.75
C LEU A 556 33.07 20.80 -34.25
N GLU A 557 33.76 21.78 -34.85
CA GLU A 557 34.08 21.77 -36.28
C GLU A 557 35.12 20.68 -36.65
N THR A 558 36.01 20.34 -35.72
CA THR A 558 37.18 19.46 -35.94
C THR A 558 37.08 18.09 -35.26
N LEU A 559 35.96 17.80 -34.58
CA LEU A 559 35.75 16.55 -33.84
C LEU A 559 35.97 15.32 -34.76
N PRO A 560 36.59 14.21 -34.34
CA PRO A 560 36.67 13.00 -35.17
C PRO A 560 35.28 12.42 -35.49
N GLU A 561 35.08 11.76 -36.65
CA GLU A 561 33.78 11.16 -37.00
C GLU A 561 33.36 10.05 -36.02
N GLU A 562 34.33 9.35 -35.45
CA GLU A 562 34.13 8.25 -34.48
C GLU A 562 33.61 8.74 -33.11
N GLU A 563 33.74 10.04 -32.84
CA GLU A 563 33.29 10.69 -31.61
C GLU A 563 31.93 11.39 -31.76
N ILE A 564 31.32 11.40 -32.95
CA ILE A 564 29.99 12.01 -33.14
C ILE A 564 28.92 11.12 -32.49
N GLU A 565 28.16 11.71 -31.56
CA GLU A 565 26.97 11.10 -30.98
C GLU A 565 25.70 11.94 -31.28
N GLU A 566 24.55 11.45 -30.83
CA GLU A 566 23.28 12.16 -30.92
C GLU A 566 23.36 13.51 -30.18
N GLY A 567 22.81 14.57 -30.77
CA GLY A 567 22.88 15.94 -30.24
C GLY A 567 24.06 16.77 -30.76
N TYR A 568 25.04 16.13 -31.40
CA TYR A 568 26.21 16.79 -32.00
C TYR A 568 25.82 17.87 -33.01
N TYR A 569 24.91 17.54 -33.94
CA TYR A 569 24.56 18.46 -35.03
C TYR A 569 23.75 19.65 -34.52
N CYS A 570 23.03 19.49 -33.42
CA CYS A 570 22.33 20.59 -32.76
C CYS A 570 23.31 21.61 -32.18
N LEU A 571 24.28 21.13 -31.40
CA LEU A 571 25.33 21.97 -30.82
C LEU A 571 26.17 22.65 -31.92
N LEU A 572 26.57 21.89 -32.95
CA LEU A 572 27.28 22.43 -34.10
C LEU A 572 26.44 23.51 -34.80
N GLY A 573 25.15 23.25 -35.06
CA GLY A 573 24.24 24.20 -35.70
C GLY A 573 24.09 25.50 -34.92
N GLU A 574 23.95 25.43 -33.60
CA GLU A 574 23.88 26.62 -32.74
C GLU A 574 25.18 27.42 -32.74
N TYR A 575 26.31 26.74 -32.57
CA TYR A 575 27.63 27.36 -32.61
C TYR A 575 27.85 28.10 -33.93
N LEU A 576 27.56 27.43 -35.04
CA LEU A 576 27.65 27.97 -36.39
C LEU A 576 26.73 29.18 -36.61
N ALA A 577 25.50 29.14 -36.08
CA ALA A 577 24.57 30.26 -36.15
C ALA A 577 25.02 31.49 -35.34
N ARG A 578 25.71 31.28 -34.21
CA ARG A 578 26.24 32.36 -33.35
C ARG A 578 27.56 32.94 -33.88
N SER A 579 28.39 32.14 -34.54
CA SER A 579 29.74 32.54 -34.97
C SER A 579 29.77 33.47 -36.18
N VAL A 580 28.71 33.49 -37.01
CA VAL A 580 28.66 34.28 -38.24
C VAL A 580 27.81 35.55 -38.08
N ARG A 581 28.43 36.73 -38.29
CA ARG A 581 27.76 38.03 -38.12
C ARG A 581 26.90 38.48 -39.30
N CYS A 582 27.21 38.03 -40.52
CA CYS A 582 26.49 38.38 -41.75
C CYS A 582 26.34 37.16 -42.67
N ALA A 583 25.12 36.89 -43.14
CA ALA A 583 24.86 35.87 -44.14
C ALA A 583 25.36 36.34 -45.52
N VAL A 584 26.09 35.48 -46.22
CA VAL A 584 26.50 35.73 -47.61
C VAL A 584 25.37 35.27 -48.53
N ALA A 585 24.78 36.20 -49.29
CA ALA A 585 23.77 35.87 -50.28
C ALA A 585 24.43 35.54 -51.63
N ALA A 586 23.96 34.49 -52.30
CA ALA A 586 24.40 34.16 -53.64
C ALA A 586 24.03 35.27 -54.65
N PRO A 587 24.93 35.66 -55.56
CA PRO A 587 24.61 36.61 -56.61
C PRO A 587 23.47 36.10 -57.52
N PRO A 588 22.54 36.97 -57.99
CA PRO A 588 21.40 36.55 -58.82
C PRO A 588 21.75 35.85 -60.13
N TRP A 589 22.97 36.04 -60.62
CA TRP A 589 23.46 35.48 -61.89
C TRP A 589 24.20 34.14 -61.73
N MET A 590 24.52 33.73 -60.50
CA MET A 590 25.23 32.47 -60.24
C MET A 590 24.24 31.31 -60.20
N ARG A 591 24.49 30.26 -60.99
CA ARG A 591 23.69 29.02 -60.98
C ARG A 591 24.47 27.92 -60.26
N PHE A 592 23.81 27.21 -59.36
CA PHE A 592 24.36 26.07 -58.65
C PHE A 592 23.71 24.79 -59.18
N ARG A 593 24.49 23.71 -59.36
CA ARG A 593 24.02 22.40 -59.84
C ARG A 593 23.20 21.64 -58.80
N GLY A 594 23.31 22.01 -57.53
CA GLY A 594 22.56 21.40 -56.44
C GLY A 594 22.73 22.17 -55.13
N GLU A 595 22.02 21.72 -54.10
CA GLU A 595 22.01 22.36 -52.79
C GLU A 595 23.37 22.34 -52.10
N MET A 596 24.14 21.26 -52.26
CA MET A 596 25.51 21.17 -51.75
C MET A 596 26.41 22.29 -52.30
N GLU A 597 26.42 22.51 -53.62
CA GLU A 597 27.25 23.55 -54.26
C GLU A 597 26.81 24.96 -53.84
N TYR A 598 25.50 25.16 -53.65
CA TYR A 598 24.94 26.39 -53.09
C TYR A 598 25.40 26.63 -51.64
N LEU A 599 25.26 25.64 -50.77
CA LEU A 599 25.63 25.72 -49.35
C LEU A 599 27.14 25.92 -49.15
N MET A 600 27.98 25.30 -49.99
CA MET A 600 29.43 25.55 -49.99
C MET A 600 29.79 26.99 -50.29
N TYR A 601 28.98 27.65 -51.13
CA TYR A 601 29.21 29.04 -51.49
C TYR A 601 28.75 29.99 -50.39
N VAL A 602 27.51 29.83 -49.91
CA VAL A 602 26.92 30.76 -48.93
C VAL A 602 27.43 30.52 -47.51
N PHE A 603 27.82 29.28 -47.19
CA PHE A 603 28.22 28.86 -45.86
C PHE A 603 29.18 27.64 -45.85
N PRO A 604 30.44 27.81 -46.31
CA PRO A 604 31.40 26.71 -46.37
C PRO A 604 31.69 26.06 -45.01
N ARG A 605 31.68 26.81 -43.90
CA ARG A 605 31.89 26.25 -42.55
C ARG A 605 30.82 25.25 -42.11
N GLY A 606 29.66 25.25 -42.77
CA GLY A 606 28.61 24.28 -42.52
C GLY A 606 28.83 22.91 -43.19
N GLU A 607 29.96 22.69 -43.86
CA GLU A 607 30.22 21.51 -44.70
C GLU A 607 29.78 20.20 -44.05
N ARG A 608 30.21 20.03 -42.81
CA ARG A 608 29.93 18.84 -42.02
C ARG A 608 28.44 18.64 -41.76
N LEU A 609 27.72 19.69 -41.41
CA LEU A 609 26.29 19.65 -41.10
C LEU A 609 25.46 19.25 -42.32
N TYR A 610 25.59 19.95 -43.44
CA TYR A 610 24.75 19.65 -44.60
C TYR A 610 25.23 18.42 -45.38
N ARG A 611 26.50 18.01 -45.27
CA ARG A 611 26.94 16.68 -45.75
C ARG A 611 26.26 15.57 -44.96
N ALA A 612 26.16 15.69 -43.64
CA ALA A 612 25.45 14.72 -42.81
C ALA A 612 23.94 14.68 -43.10
N ALA A 613 23.30 15.85 -43.25
CA ALA A 613 21.90 15.94 -43.64
C ALA A 613 21.64 15.26 -44.99
N LEU A 614 22.48 15.53 -45.99
CA LEU A 614 22.39 14.91 -47.32
C LEU A 614 22.72 13.40 -47.31
N SER A 615 23.48 12.94 -46.32
CA SER A 615 23.81 11.52 -46.13
C SER A 615 22.79 10.76 -45.27
N GLY A 616 21.72 11.44 -44.81
CA GLY A 616 20.59 10.80 -44.12
C GLY A 616 20.53 10.97 -42.61
N SER A 617 21.35 11.84 -42.00
CA SER A 617 21.22 12.15 -40.58
C SER A 617 19.93 12.95 -40.31
N VAL A 618 19.01 12.38 -39.52
CA VAL A 618 17.73 12.99 -39.13
C VAL A 618 17.95 14.27 -38.34
N GLU A 619 18.83 14.23 -37.35
CA GLU A 619 19.20 15.39 -36.54
C GLU A 619 19.80 16.52 -37.38
N ALA A 620 20.77 16.20 -38.26
CA ALA A 620 21.40 17.21 -39.13
C ALA A 620 20.39 17.83 -40.11
N ALA A 621 19.43 17.04 -40.60
CA ALA A 621 18.35 17.53 -41.45
C ALA A 621 17.44 18.51 -40.71
N ARG A 622 17.03 18.19 -39.47
CA ARG A 622 16.28 19.11 -38.61
C ARG A 622 17.03 20.43 -38.46
N VAL A 623 18.32 20.36 -38.08
CA VAL A 623 19.15 21.55 -37.85
C VAL A 623 19.31 22.38 -39.13
N LEU A 624 19.56 21.75 -40.28
CA LEU A 624 19.63 22.44 -41.57
C LEU A 624 18.31 23.16 -41.90
N GLY A 625 17.16 22.52 -41.64
CA GLY A 625 15.85 23.13 -41.77
C GLY A 625 15.65 24.37 -40.88
N LEU A 626 16.12 24.30 -39.63
CA LEU A 626 16.11 25.45 -38.70
C LEU A 626 17.01 26.60 -39.17
N LEU A 627 18.18 26.31 -39.75
CA LEU A 627 19.07 27.34 -40.30
C LEU A 627 18.40 28.08 -41.47
N TYR A 628 17.73 27.36 -42.38
CA TYR A 628 16.96 27.97 -43.47
C TYR A 628 15.76 28.76 -42.97
N GLN A 629 15.08 28.30 -41.91
CA GLN A 629 13.97 29.03 -41.31
C GLN A 629 14.44 30.36 -40.70
N ARG A 630 15.53 30.32 -39.91
CA ARG A 630 16.06 31.47 -39.16
C ARG A 630 16.78 32.49 -40.04
N GLY A 631 17.30 32.04 -41.19
CA GLY A 631 18.05 32.92 -42.10
C GLY A 631 19.42 33.34 -41.56
N ARG A 632 20.01 32.56 -40.64
CA ARG A 632 21.37 32.73 -40.12
C ARG A 632 21.98 31.36 -39.83
N PRO A 633 23.20 31.06 -40.33
CA PRO A 633 24.08 31.92 -41.12
C PRO A 633 23.76 31.94 -42.63
N ILE A 634 22.84 31.08 -43.09
CA ILE A 634 22.41 31.00 -44.50
C ILE A 634 21.18 31.87 -44.76
N PRO A 635 20.96 32.41 -45.98
CA PRO A 635 19.75 33.16 -46.29
C PRO A 635 18.46 32.38 -46.00
N CYS A 636 17.43 33.08 -45.52
CA CYS A 636 16.14 32.45 -45.21
C CYS A 636 15.50 31.86 -46.48
N ASP A 637 15.11 30.59 -46.43
CA ASP A 637 14.45 29.86 -47.50
C ASP A 637 13.37 28.96 -46.91
N VAL A 638 12.14 29.44 -46.91
CA VAL A 638 11.01 28.79 -46.25
C VAL A 638 10.67 27.43 -46.87
N GLU A 639 10.83 27.28 -48.19
CA GLU A 639 10.53 26.01 -48.86
C GLU A 639 11.55 24.94 -48.51
N ARG A 640 12.85 25.30 -48.46
CA ARG A 640 13.88 24.37 -48.00
C ARG A 640 13.76 24.06 -46.51
N ALA A 641 13.42 25.05 -45.69
CA ALA A 641 13.13 24.83 -44.27
C ALA A 641 12.00 23.81 -44.09
N ARG A 642 10.89 23.99 -44.81
CA ARG A 642 9.74 23.09 -44.79
C ARG A 642 10.12 21.68 -45.23
N TYR A 643 10.87 21.57 -46.33
CA TYR A 643 11.32 20.28 -46.85
C TYR A 643 12.14 19.50 -45.82
N TRP A 644 13.21 20.09 -45.29
CA TRP A 644 14.11 19.41 -44.37
C TRP A 644 13.46 19.08 -43.02
N LEU A 645 12.64 19.97 -42.48
CA LEU A 645 11.89 19.72 -41.24
C LEU A 645 10.83 18.62 -41.42
N SER A 646 10.10 18.62 -42.54
CA SER A 646 9.12 17.56 -42.83
C SER A 646 9.82 16.21 -43.03
N TRP A 647 10.97 16.20 -43.71
CA TRP A 647 11.75 15.00 -43.94
C TRP A 647 12.27 14.36 -42.65
N ALA A 648 12.70 15.19 -41.68
CA ALA A 648 13.12 14.73 -40.35
C ALA A 648 11.92 14.25 -39.51
N ALA A 649 10.80 14.98 -39.55
CA ALA A 649 9.55 14.60 -38.87
C ALA A 649 9.02 13.24 -39.33
N GLU A 650 9.02 12.98 -40.64
CA GLU A 650 8.62 11.68 -41.23
C GLU A 650 9.51 10.51 -40.77
N ARG A 651 10.68 10.79 -40.20
CA ARG A 651 11.64 9.80 -39.70
C ARG A 651 11.70 9.73 -38.17
N GLY A 652 10.70 10.31 -37.49
CA GLY A 652 10.53 10.19 -36.05
C GLY A 652 11.15 11.31 -35.21
N ASP A 653 11.53 12.44 -35.83
CA ASP A 653 11.98 13.61 -35.07
C ASP A 653 10.78 14.48 -34.64
N ASP A 654 10.36 14.32 -33.39
CA ASP A 654 9.19 15.00 -32.82
C ASP A 654 9.37 16.52 -32.76
N GLU A 655 10.59 17.01 -32.53
CA GLU A 655 10.87 18.45 -32.53
C GLU A 655 10.73 19.02 -33.95
N ALA A 656 11.26 18.32 -34.95
CA ALA A 656 11.09 18.69 -36.34
C ALA A 656 9.61 18.71 -36.76
N ALA A 657 8.80 17.75 -36.28
CA ALA A 657 7.36 17.72 -36.51
C ALA A 657 6.66 18.96 -35.96
N LEU A 658 6.96 19.33 -34.71
CA LEU A 658 6.41 20.50 -34.05
C LEU A 658 6.82 21.80 -34.77
N VAL A 659 8.08 21.92 -35.19
CA VAL A 659 8.57 23.11 -35.92
C VAL A 659 7.98 23.15 -37.34
N ALA A 660 7.87 22.03 -38.04
CA ALA A 660 7.25 21.94 -39.36
C ALA A 660 5.79 22.38 -39.31
N GLU A 661 5.02 21.92 -38.32
CA GLU A 661 3.63 22.32 -38.14
C GLU A 661 3.50 23.83 -37.87
N ARG A 662 4.34 24.38 -36.96
CA ARG A 662 4.39 25.82 -36.70
C ARG A 662 4.72 26.61 -37.96
N LEU A 663 5.71 26.16 -38.75
CA LEU A 663 6.07 26.76 -40.02
C LEU A 663 4.90 26.73 -41.00
N GLN A 664 4.20 25.60 -41.12
CA GLN A 664 3.08 25.44 -42.04
C GLN A 664 1.88 26.31 -41.66
N ARG A 665 1.58 26.46 -40.36
CA ARG A 665 0.57 27.42 -39.87
C ARG A 665 0.97 28.87 -40.13
N ALA A 666 2.25 29.21 -39.98
CA ALA A 666 2.76 30.55 -40.28
C ALA A 666 2.69 30.89 -41.79
N ILE A 667 2.91 29.91 -42.66
CA ILE A 667 2.69 30.01 -44.11
C ILE A 667 1.20 30.20 -44.40
N ALA A 668 0.33 29.33 -43.87
CA ALA A 668 -1.10 29.34 -44.13
C ALA A 668 -1.82 30.60 -43.64
N SER A 669 -1.33 31.21 -42.56
CA SER A 669 -1.88 32.45 -42.00
C SER A 669 -1.38 33.74 -42.67
N GLY A 670 -0.43 33.65 -43.62
CA GLY A 670 0.19 34.82 -44.26
C GLY A 670 1.08 35.65 -43.33
N SER A 671 1.34 35.19 -42.10
CA SER A 671 2.21 35.86 -41.12
C SER A 671 3.65 36.01 -41.63
N MET A 672 4.14 34.98 -42.33
CA MET A 672 5.55 34.92 -42.71
C MET A 672 5.95 35.94 -43.79
N GLU A 673 5.04 36.34 -44.69
CA GLU A 673 5.31 37.41 -45.66
C GLU A 673 5.49 38.77 -44.98
N ARG A 674 4.71 39.04 -43.93
CA ARG A 674 4.89 40.23 -43.08
C ARG A 674 6.22 40.20 -42.33
N ASP A 675 6.57 39.06 -41.71
CA ASP A 675 7.80 38.93 -40.94
C ASP A 675 9.06 38.96 -41.83
N LEU A 676 9.04 38.33 -43.00
CA LEU A 676 10.10 38.46 -44.01
C LEU A 676 10.20 39.91 -44.53
N ALA A 677 9.07 40.60 -44.73
CA ALA A 677 9.07 42.00 -45.15
C ALA A 677 9.68 42.92 -44.07
N ILE A 678 9.40 42.66 -42.80
CA ILE A 678 9.99 43.36 -41.65
C ILE A 678 11.50 43.10 -41.58
N LEU A 679 11.94 41.84 -41.67
CA LEU A 679 13.37 41.48 -41.65
C LEU A 679 14.14 42.09 -42.83
N ARG A 680 13.58 42.03 -44.06
CA ARG A 680 14.14 42.72 -45.23
C ARG A 680 14.14 44.24 -45.07
N GLY A 681 13.17 44.79 -44.33
CA GLY A 681 13.11 46.21 -43.96
C GLY A 681 14.21 46.62 -42.98
N ILE A 682 14.44 45.82 -41.93
CA ILE A 682 15.51 46.01 -40.94
C ILE A 682 16.88 45.88 -41.60
N GLU A 683 17.08 44.91 -42.49
CA GLU A 683 18.34 44.74 -43.21
C GLU A 683 18.62 45.92 -44.16
N ARG A 684 17.59 46.41 -44.87
CA ARG A 684 17.69 47.65 -45.67
C ARG A 684 18.01 48.88 -44.80
N LEU A 685 17.42 49.01 -43.61
CA LEU A 685 17.72 50.07 -42.66
C LEU A 685 19.18 50.01 -42.16
N ARG A 686 19.68 48.82 -41.83
CA ARG A 686 21.08 48.62 -41.40
C ARG A 686 22.10 48.91 -42.50
N ARG A 687 21.75 48.68 -43.78
CA ARG A 687 22.59 49.09 -44.93
C ARG A 687 22.56 50.59 -45.18
N ARG A 688 21.44 51.28 -44.90
CA ARG A 688 21.29 52.74 -45.06
C ARG A 688 21.91 53.54 -43.92
N PHE A 689 21.95 52.99 -42.72
CA PHE A 689 22.56 53.59 -41.54
C PHE A 689 23.58 52.63 -40.93
N PRO A 690 24.82 52.57 -41.47
CA PRO A 690 25.89 51.84 -40.79
C PRO A 690 26.08 52.49 -39.41
N MET A 691 25.74 51.77 -38.34
CA MET A 691 25.99 52.26 -36.99
C MET A 691 27.48 52.58 -36.86
N LYS A 692 27.81 53.85 -36.61
CA LYS A 692 29.16 54.26 -36.22
C LYS A 692 29.53 53.44 -35.00
N ARG A 693 30.59 52.62 -35.13
CA ARG A 693 31.20 51.92 -34.01
C ARG A 693 31.62 52.95 -32.96
N GLY A 694 31.07 52.85 -31.76
CA GLY A 694 31.73 53.38 -30.57
C GLY A 694 33.11 52.75 -30.47
N VAL A 695 34.11 53.59 -30.31
CA VAL A 695 35.52 53.25 -30.14
C VAL A 695 35.78 52.95 -28.67
N ALA A 696 36.55 51.87 -28.44
CA ALA A 696 37.24 51.43 -27.22
C ALA A 696 36.38 51.09 -25.99
#